data_AF-R5KWC6-F1
#
_entry.id   AF-R5KWC6-F1
#
_cell.length_a   1.000
_cell.length_b   1.000
_cell.length_c   1.000
_cell.angle_alpha   90.00
_cell.angle_beta   90.00
_cell.angle_gamma   90.00
#
_symmetry.space_group_name_H-M   'P 1'
#
loop_
_entity.id
_entity.type
_entity.pdbx_description
1 polymer ?
#
loop_
_entity_poly.entity_id
_entity_poly.type
_entity_poly.pdbx_seq_one_letter_code
_entity_poly.pdbx_strand_id
1 'polypeptide(L)'
;MHINTLTANILRAVVCAMLCLTVNANTAAADYVPKDYVWTSPSRNSSESMPCGGHDVGMNVWVENGDVLFYIARSGMFDENNTLLKAGRWRLSLSSSPFTGADGQFTQTLRLSDGAVYIKGGDAEVRLWADVYTSAVYMEVKSARKTDATLSYESWRYRDRQVTKAECQQCSYKWILPKDCTTFADTIRAKGSTLDFWHKNREQTVFDFTVSRESLDDIKSQLYNPIGGLRFGGRMTAPDFTFTGTSDGKYASTDYRAWHFKASGIKKSTVTIALYTGDEPQAAPSAKTSRKRSADWWHAYWQRSNIQLRVKNKELRNSALTKAVRNYELFRYMLGCNAYGEWPTKFNGGLFTFDPVYADPKAPFTPDYRKWGGGTMTAQNQRLVYWPMLKSGDTDMMTSQFDTYLRLLPTAVARTKHYWGHGGASFCEQIENFGLPNPAEYGKHKPGDDPGMERNAWLEYQWDTVLEFCSMILQAHFYAGMDITKYEPLIIQSLQFFDEHYQYLAKKRGVKALNGDGKLVLFPSSGCETYKMAYNPSSVVAALRVVTEQFERYKQMKGIKDASSYALDSTFKSHLPEIPLRTIDGDTCIAPAVVWERIQNVETPQLYPVFPWRMYGMGRDGLQTARNTYQKDPHALEMRASKGWKQDNIWAACLGLTDEAVRLNTEKLADGPYRFPAFWDPGFDWAPDCNRGGSGMIGLQEMLLQEAPDGSLLLFPAWPDGVDASFRLHATGGRIIEAEIIDGKITHKVMKNVK
;
A
#
# COMPACT_ATOMS: atom_id res chain seq x y z
N MET A 1 37.79 44.77 -60.99
CA MET A 1 36.96 43.73 -61.65
C MET A 1 37.43 42.39 -61.13
N HIS A 2 36.91 41.94 -60.00
CA HIS A 2 35.64 41.22 -59.80
C HIS A 2 35.85 39.71 -59.84
N ILE A 3 35.65 39.12 -58.66
CA ILE A 3 35.07 37.78 -58.42
C ILE A 3 35.98 36.62 -58.86
N ASN A 4 36.67 35.98 -57.92
CA ASN A 4 36.71 34.50 -57.79
C ASN A 4 37.69 33.99 -56.71
N THR A 5 37.44 34.33 -55.44
CA THR A 5 38.06 33.61 -54.31
C THR A 5 37.12 33.39 -53.13
N LEU A 6 35.82 33.66 -53.28
CA LEU A 6 34.83 33.50 -52.21
C LEU A 6 33.94 32.24 -52.33
N THR A 7 34.13 31.42 -53.37
CA THR A 7 33.24 30.27 -53.66
C THR A 7 33.83 28.90 -53.34
N ALA A 8 35.13 28.78 -53.02
CA ALA A 8 35.75 27.49 -52.73
C ALA A 8 35.74 27.08 -51.24
N ASN A 9 35.68 28.05 -50.30
CA ASN A 9 35.71 27.76 -48.87
C ASN A 9 34.33 27.60 -48.22
N ILE A 10 33.27 28.12 -48.84
CA ILE A 10 31.89 27.94 -48.34
C ILE A 10 31.34 26.56 -48.70
N LEU A 11 31.75 25.97 -49.83
CA LEU A 11 31.27 24.64 -50.25
C LEU A 11 31.87 23.49 -49.41
N ARG A 12 33.08 23.64 -48.84
CA ARG A 12 33.65 22.66 -47.90
C ARG A 12 33.05 22.76 -46.49
N ALA A 13 32.66 23.96 -46.04
CA ALA A 13 32.01 24.14 -44.75
C ALA A 13 30.55 23.60 -44.76
N VAL A 14 29.84 23.72 -45.89
CA VAL A 14 28.45 23.24 -46.02
C VAL A 14 28.37 21.72 -46.21
N VAL A 15 29.38 21.08 -46.84
CA VAL A 15 29.42 19.61 -46.97
C VAL A 15 29.89 18.91 -45.68
N CYS A 16 30.73 19.53 -44.85
CA CYS A 16 31.02 19.02 -43.50
C CYS A 16 29.92 19.30 -42.47
N ALA A 17 29.10 20.34 -42.66
CA ALA A 17 27.94 20.61 -41.80
C ALA A 17 26.72 19.71 -42.12
N MET A 18 26.66 19.10 -43.31
CA MET A 18 25.61 18.13 -43.68
C MET A 18 25.94 16.66 -43.37
N LEU A 19 27.15 16.36 -42.88
CA LEU A 19 27.56 15.02 -42.44
C LEU A 19 27.62 14.83 -40.91
N CYS A 20 27.26 15.87 -40.14
CA CYS A 20 27.01 15.79 -38.69
C CYS A 20 25.54 15.98 -38.32
N LEU A 21 24.61 15.75 -39.26
CA LEU A 21 23.28 15.28 -38.90
C LEU A 21 23.43 13.80 -38.54
N THR A 22 23.94 13.53 -37.33
CA THR A 22 23.57 12.29 -36.64
C THR A 22 22.06 12.31 -36.61
N VAL A 23 21.46 11.51 -37.49
CA VAL A 23 20.11 11.01 -37.32
C VAL A 23 20.14 10.35 -35.95
N ASN A 24 19.80 11.12 -34.91
CA ASN A 24 19.18 10.58 -33.72
C ASN A 24 17.84 10.04 -34.22
N ALA A 25 17.90 8.88 -34.86
CA ALA A 25 16.83 7.93 -34.79
C ALA A 25 16.71 7.70 -33.28
N ASN A 26 15.83 8.46 -32.64
CA ASN A 26 15.09 7.98 -31.50
C ASN A 26 14.39 6.73 -32.04
N THR A 27 15.11 5.61 -32.09
CA THR A 27 14.51 4.31 -31.92
C THR A 27 13.93 4.40 -30.52
N ALA A 28 12.68 4.88 -30.42
CA ALA A 28 11.91 4.72 -29.21
C ALA A 28 12.09 3.25 -28.84
N ALA A 29 12.68 2.99 -27.68
CA ALA A 29 12.77 1.63 -27.17
C ALA A 29 11.35 1.07 -27.24
N ALA A 30 11.20 -0.17 -27.72
CA ALA A 30 9.89 -0.79 -27.77
C ALA A 30 9.26 -0.73 -26.38
N ASP A 31 7.97 -0.39 -26.31
CA ASP A 31 7.26 -0.29 -25.04
C ASP A 31 7.41 -1.58 -24.23
N TYR A 32 7.57 -1.43 -22.92
CA TYR A 32 7.62 -2.58 -22.03
C TYR A 32 6.25 -3.26 -21.99
N VAL A 33 6.22 -4.57 -22.24
CA VAL A 33 5.02 -5.40 -22.10
C VAL A 33 5.29 -6.45 -21.02
N PRO A 34 4.63 -6.36 -19.85
CA PRO A 34 4.76 -7.37 -18.80
C PRO A 34 4.24 -8.72 -19.28
N LYS A 35 4.76 -9.81 -18.72
CA LYS A 35 4.37 -11.16 -19.16
C LYS A 35 3.02 -11.57 -18.56
N ASP A 36 2.17 -12.18 -19.39
CA ASP A 36 0.93 -12.80 -18.93
C ASP A 36 1.22 -13.90 -17.88
N TYR A 37 0.39 -13.98 -16.83
CA TYR A 37 0.45 -15.05 -15.83
C TYR A 37 -0.70 -16.05 -16.08
N VAL A 38 -0.35 -17.29 -16.43
CA VAL A 38 -1.28 -18.27 -16.99
C VAL A 38 -1.40 -19.50 -16.10
N TRP A 39 -2.63 -19.93 -15.85
CA TRP A 39 -2.98 -21.22 -15.28
C TRP A 39 -3.63 -22.11 -16.32
N THR A 40 -3.29 -23.39 -16.33
CA THR A 40 -3.79 -24.38 -17.29
C THR A 40 -4.70 -25.44 -16.65
N SER A 41 -5.15 -25.21 -15.42
CA SER A 41 -6.13 -26.06 -14.73
C SER A 41 -7.09 -25.21 -13.89
N PRO A 42 -8.34 -25.64 -13.67
CA PRO A 42 -9.24 -24.99 -12.72
C PRO A 42 -8.67 -24.96 -11.30
N SER A 43 -9.24 -24.11 -10.46
CA SER A 43 -8.90 -23.92 -9.06
C SER A 43 -9.69 -24.87 -8.15
N ARG A 44 -9.12 -25.16 -6.98
CA ARG A 44 -9.76 -25.97 -5.94
C ARG A 44 -10.73 -25.19 -5.06
N ASN A 45 -10.43 -23.92 -4.81
CA ASN A 45 -11.23 -23.02 -3.98
C ASN A 45 -10.76 -21.56 -4.15
N SER A 46 -11.32 -20.64 -3.36
CA SER A 46 -11.04 -19.20 -3.42
C SER A 46 -9.61 -18.78 -3.02
N SER A 47 -8.85 -19.59 -2.29
CA SER A 47 -7.41 -19.33 -2.05
C SER A 47 -6.56 -19.50 -3.31
N GLU A 48 -7.12 -20.15 -4.33
CA GLU A 48 -6.53 -20.29 -5.65
C GLU A 48 -7.15 -19.29 -6.64
N SER A 49 -7.38 -18.06 -6.19
CA SER A 49 -7.91 -16.98 -7.01
C SER A 49 -6.82 -16.08 -7.58
N MET A 50 -7.10 -15.56 -8.76
CA MET A 50 -6.26 -14.63 -9.49
C MET A 50 -6.78 -13.21 -9.25
N PRO A 51 -5.93 -12.24 -8.87
CA PRO A 51 -6.36 -10.87 -8.66
C PRO A 51 -6.71 -10.21 -10.00
N CYS A 52 -7.78 -9.41 -9.99
CA CYS A 52 -8.14 -8.52 -11.09
C CYS A 52 -8.74 -7.22 -10.53
N GLY A 53 -8.38 -6.06 -11.04
CA GLY A 53 -8.89 -4.81 -10.46
C GLY A 53 -8.46 -3.56 -11.19
N GLY A 54 -8.86 -2.42 -10.64
CA GLY A 54 -8.68 -1.08 -11.22
C GLY A 54 -9.46 -0.04 -10.42
N HIS A 55 -9.05 1.22 -10.55
CA HIS A 55 -9.57 2.35 -9.77
C HIS A 55 -9.43 2.10 -8.26
N ASP A 56 -10.46 1.56 -7.62
CA ASP A 56 -10.54 1.25 -6.20
C ASP A 56 -11.22 -0.11 -5.92
N VAL A 57 -11.28 -0.97 -6.94
CA VAL A 57 -11.98 -2.25 -6.95
C VAL A 57 -11.00 -3.40 -7.19
N GLY A 58 -11.10 -4.43 -6.35
CA GLY A 58 -10.37 -5.68 -6.49
C GLY A 58 -11.31 -6.88 -6.57
N MET A 59 -10.93 -7.86 -7.38
CA MET A 59 -11.62 -9.11 -7.58
C MET A 59 -10.69 -10.28 -7.35
N ASN A 60 -11.14 -11.25 -6.59
CA ASN A 60 -10.57 -12.60 -6.55
C ASN A 60 -11.30 -13.42 -7.60
N VAL A 61 -10.66 -13.79 -8.72
CA VAL A 61 -11.29 -14.55 -9.81
C VAL A 61 -10.78 -15.99 -9.83
N TRP A 62 -11.64 -16.99 -9.82
CA TRP A 62 -11.25 -18.39 -9.92
C TRP A 62 -12.30 -19.21 -10.68
N VAL A 63 -11.91 -20.41 -11.09
CA VAL A 63 -12.82 -21.39 -11.71
C VAL A 63 -12.86 -22.62 -10.84
N GLU A 64 -14.05 -23.07 -10.46
CA GLU A 64 -14.24 -24.25 -9.61
C GLU A 64 -15.41 -25.06 -10.15
N ASN A 65 -15.21 -26.37 -10.34
CA ASN A 65 -16.24 -27.27 -10.87
C ASN A 65 -16.90 -26.80 -12.18
N GLY A 66 -16.15 -26.10 -13.03
CA GLY A 66 -16.64 -25.56 -14.31
C GLY A 66 -17.33 -24.19 -14.23
N ASP A 67 -17.60 -23.69 -13.03
CA ASP A 67 -18.17 -22.36 -12.81
C ASP A 67 -17.07 -21.31 -12.70
N VAL A 68 -17.32 -20.10 -13.23
CA VAL A 68 -16.49 -18.92 -12.98
C VAL A 68 -17.01 -18.23 -11.73
N LEU A 69 -16.17 -18.06 -10.71
CA LEU A 69 -16.51 -17.37 -9.48
C LEU A 69 -15.63 -16.15 -9.30
N PHE A 70 -16.20 -15.09 -8.74
CA PHE A 70 -15.40 -13.96 -8.30
C PHE A 70 -16.00 -13.22 -7.11
N TYR A 71 -15.15 -12.85 -6.17
CA TYR A 71 -15.48 -11.84 -5.17
C TYR A 71 -15.25 -10.45 -5.73
N ILE A 72 -15.97 -9.46 -5.22
CA ILE A 72 -15.68 -8.04 -5.45
C ILE A 72 -15.46 -7.38 -4.09
N ALA A 73 -14.38 -6.61 -3.96
CA ALA A 73 -14.14 -5.69 -2.86
C ALA A 73 -13.87 -4.29 -3.42
N ARG A 74 -14.30 -3.27 -2.69
CA ARG A 74 -13.99 -1.87 -2.99
C ARG A 74 -13.45 -1.19 -1.73
N SER A 75 -12.46 -0.33 -1.88
CA SER A 75 -11.98 0.46 -0.74
C SER A 75 -13.11 1.37 -0.20
N GLY A 76 -13.19 1.54 1.12
CA GLY A 76 -14.17 2.44 1.74
C GLY A 76 -15.55 1.87 2.11
N MET A 77 -15.81 0.58 1.88
CA MET A 77 -17.07 -0.07 2.29
C MET A 77 -17.00 -0.53 3.76
N PHE A 78 -17.02 0.42 4.70
CA PHE A 78 -16.89 0.14 6.14
C PHE A 78 -18.25 0.05 6.85
N ASP A 79 -18.53 -1.05 7.56
CA ASP A 79 -19.74 -1.21 8.37
C ASP A 79 -19.69 -0.40 9.69
N GLU A 80 -20.74 -0.48 10.51
CA GLU A 80 -20.83 0.24 11.80
C GLU A 80 -19.81 -0.23 12.84
N ASN A 81 -19.24 -1.41 12.64
CA ASN A 81 -18.16 -1.97 13.46
C ASN A 81 -16.78 -1.62 12.87
N ASN A 82 -16.74 -0.87 11.77
CA ASN A 82 -15.57 -0.52 10.97
C ASN A 82 -14.89 -1.71 10.27
N THR A 83 -15.65 -2.76 9.97
CA THR A 83 -15.21 -3.89 9.14
C THR A 83 -15.21 -3.48 7.67
N LEU A 84 -14.16 -3.81 6.92
CA LEU A 84 -14.13 -3.59 5.47
C LEU A 84 -14.86 -4.74 4.76
N LEU A 85 -16.06 -4.46 4.26
CA LEU A 85 -16.94 -5.44 3.64
C LEU A 85 -16.62 -5.64 2.15
N LYS A 86 -16.73 -6.89 1.69
CA LYS A 86 -16.81 -7.22 0.26
C LYS A 86 -18.20 -6.91 -0.27
N ALA A 87 -18.32 -6.61 -1.55
CA ALA A 87 -19.61 -6.42 -2.22
C ALA A 87 -20.39 -7.73 -2.45
N GLY A 88 -19.77 -8.90 -2.25
CA GLY A 88 -20.40 -10.22 -2.40
C GLY A 88 -19.62 -11.13 -3.36
N ARG A 89 -20.22 -12.27 -3.71
CA ARG A 89 -19.67 -13.22 -4.70
C ARG A 89 -20.59 -13.33 -5.91
N TRP A 90 -20.00 -13.46 -7.08
CA TRP A 90 -20.70 -13.77 -8.32
C TRP A 90 -20.27 -15.15 -8.81
N ARG A 91 -21.23 -15.88 -9.39
CA ARG A 91 -21.02 -17.19 -10.00
C ARG A 91 -21.67 -17.24 -11.37
N LEU A 92 -20.89 -17.51 -12.41
CA LEU A 92 -21.37 -17.76 -13.76
C LEU A 92 -21.19 -19.24 -14.11
N SER A 93 -22.30 -19.89 -14.46
CA SER A 93 -22.33 -21.26 -14.98
C SER A 93 -22.82 -21.26 -16.42
N LEU A 94 -22.15 -21.99 -17.30
CA LEU A 94 -22.55 -22.19 -18.70
C LEU A 94 -22.99 -23.64 -18.89
N SER A 95 -24.15 -23.88 -19.50
CA SER A 95 -24.67 -25.24 -19.68
C SER A 95 -23.77 -26.15 -20.53
N SER A 96 -22.93 -25.56 -21.37
CA SER A 96 -21.88 -26.24 -22.15
C SER A 96 -20.70 -26.76 -21.31
N SER A 97 -20.59 -26.37 -20.03
CA SER A 97 -19.49 -26.75 -19.12
C SER A 97 -18.06 -26.59 -19.69
N PRO A 98 -17.75 -25.45 -20.35
CA PRO A 98 -16.49 -25.29 -21.09
C PRO A 98 -15.25 -25.21 -20.19
N PHE A 99 -15.42 -24.87 -18.91
CA PHE A 99 -14.31 -24.57 -17.99
C PHE A 99 -13.96 -25.72 -17.03
N THR A 100 -14.45 -26.92 -17.29
CA THR A 100 -14.12 -28.11 -16.48
C THR A 100 -12.66 -28.52 -16.59
N GLY A 101 -11.97 -28.12 -17.67
CA GLY A 101 -10.59 -28.52 -17.98
C GLY A 101 -10.44 -29.96 -18.46
N ALA A 102 -11.54 -30.69 -18.65
CA ALA A 102 -11.53 -32.08 -19.08
C ALA A 102 -10.94 -32.29 -20.49
N ASP A 103 -10.99 -31.26 -21.35
CA ASP A 103 -10.48 -31.28 -22.73
C ASP A 103 -9.01 -30.86 -22.85
N GLY A 104 -8.36 -30.49 -21.74
CA GLY A 104 -6.99 -29.97 -21.73
C GLY A 104 -6.80 -28.58 -22.35
N GLN A 105 -7.90 -27.88 -22.70
CA GLN A 105 -7.85 -26.56 -23.34
C GLN A 105 -8.07 -25.40 -22.36
N PHE A 106 -8.31 -25.70 -21.09
CA PHE A 106 -8.56 -24.68 -20.07
C PHE A 106 -7.36 -23.76 -19.89
N THR A 107 -7.61 -22.46 -19.91
CA THR A 107 -6.65 -21.44 -19.46
C THR A 107 -7.35 -20.36 -18.64
N GLN A 108 -6.72 -19.93 -17.56
CA GLN A 108 -7.05 -18.70 -16.85
C GLN A 108 -5.82 -17.80 -16.84
N THR A 109 -5.91 -16.63 -17.45
CA THR A 109 -4.77 -15.75 -17.75
C THR A 109 -5.00 -14.37 -17.17
N LEU A 110 -4.10 -13.93 -16.28
CA LEU A 110 -3.96 -12.51 -15.94
C LEU A 110 -3.11 -11.85 -17.01
N ARG A 111 -3.74 -11.01 -17.84
CA ARG A 111 -3.04 -10.19 -18.81
C ARG A 111 -2.73 -8.84 -18.20
N LEU A 112 -1.51 -8.71 -17.69
CA LEU A 112 -1.05 -7.51 -16.98
C LEU A 112 -1.12 -6.25 -17.85
N SER A 113 -0.84 -6.35 -19.15
CA SER A 113 -0.88 -5.22 -20.09
C SER A 113 -2.31 -4.72 -20.39
N ASP A 114 -3.34 -5.51 -20.10
CA ASP A 114 -4.76 -5.18 -20.31
C ASP A 114 -5.51 -5.03 -18.98
N GLY A 115 -4.84 -5.33 -17.86
CA GLY A 115 -5.41 -5.37 -16.51
C GLY A 115 -6.66 -6.23 -16.38
N ALA A 116 -6.73 -7.34 -17.11
CA ALA A 116 -7.91 -8.18 -17.23
C ALA A 116 -7.58 -9.65 -17.04
N VAL A 117 -8.55 -10.41 -16.52
CA VAL A 117 -8.49 -11.87 -16.45
C VAL A 117 -9.29 -12.46 -17.60
N TYR A 118 -8.68 -13.39 -18.32
CA TYR A 118 -9.28 -14.17 -19.41
C TYR A 118 -9.38 -15.63 -19.00
N ILE A 119 -10.58 -16.20 -19.08
CA ILE A 119 -10.84 -17.62 -18.84
C ILE A 119 -11.30 -18.22 -20.16
N LYS A 120 -10.61 -19.24 -20.66
CA LYS A 120 -10.96 -19.95 -21.89
C LYS A 120 -11.07 -21.43 -21.62
N GLY A 121 -11.98 -22.09 -22.33
CA GLY A 121 -12.13 -23.55 -22.35
C GLY A 121 -13.16 -23.93 -23.40
N GLY A 122 -12.99 -25.09 -24.05
CA GLY A 122 -13.82 -25.50 -25.19
C GLY A 122 -14.08 -24.37 -26.18
N ASP A 123 -15.35 -24.03 -26.39
CA ASP A 123 -15.79 -22.99 -27.31
C ASP A 123 -16.15 -21.64 -26.67
N ALA A 124 -15.80 -21.43 -25.40
CA ALA A 124 -16.16 -20.23 -24.64
C ALA A 124 -14.96 -19.46 -24.06
N GLU A 125 -15.13 -18.15 -23.94
CA GLU A 125 -14.21 -17.22 -23.29
C GLU A 125 -14.99 -16.27 -22.37
N VAL A 126 -14.51 -16.09 -21.14
CA VAL A 126 -14.97 -15.05 -20.21
C VAL A 126 -13.83 -14.06 -19.97
N ARG A 127 -14.11 -12.76 -20.13
CA ARG A 127 -13.19 -11.66 -19.78
C ARG A 127 -13.76 -10.88 -18.60
N LEU A 128 -12.97 -10.72 -17.54
CA LEU A 128 -13.26 -9.90 -16.37
C LEU A 128 -12.26 -8.74 -16.28
N TRP A 129 -12.75 -7.52 -16.04
CA TRP A 129 -11.90 -6.36 -15.75
C TRP A 129 -12.67 -5.31 -14.93
N ALA A 130 -11.92 -4.48 -14.20
CA ALA A 130 -12.45 -3.26 -13.61
C ALA A 130 -12.01 -2.05 -14.43
N ASP A 131 -12.86 -1.03 -14.46
CA ASP A 131 -12.49 0.25 -15.03
C ASP A 131 -11.47 0.97 -14.14
N VAL A 132 -10.51 1.66 -14.74
CA VAL A 132 -9.45 2.36 -13.99
C VAL A 132 -9.86 3.76 -13.49
N TYR A 133 -10.96 4.34 -13.95
CA TYR A 133 -11.41 5.69 -13.59
C TYR A 133 -12.75 5.74 -12.86
N THR A 134 -13.43 4.61 -12.73
CA THR A 134 -14.72 4.47 -12.03
C THR A 134 -14.77 3.13 -11.32
N SER A 135 -15.53 3.01 -10.24
CA SER A 135 -15.73 1.75 -9.51
C SER A 135 -16.68 0.78 -10.24
N ALA A 136 -16.42 0.52 -11.52
CA ALA A 136 -17.24 -0.35 -12.37
C ALA A 136 -16.48 -1.62 -12.76
N VAL A 137 -17.15 -2.77 -12.65
CA VAL A 137 -16.66 -4.08 -13.06
C VAL A 137 -17.45 -4.55 -14.28
N TYR A 138 -16.76 -5.23 -15.20
CA TYR A 138 -17.36 -5.79 -16.40
C TYR A 138 -17.01 -7.26 -16.55
N MET A 139 -17.98 -8.03 -17.01
CA MET A 139 -17.81 -9.41 -17.44
C MET A 139 -18.35 -9.55 -18.87
N GLU A 140 -17.49 -9.92 -19.82
CA GLU A 140 -17.89 -10.31 -21.16
C GLU A 140 -17.86 -11.83 -21.29
N VAL A 141 -18.97 -12.42 -21.72
CA VAL A 141 -19.05 -13.83 -22.10
C VAL A 141 -19.07 -13.91 -23.61
N LYS A 142 -18.27 -14.79 -24.20
CA LYS A 142 -18.32 -15.15 -25.63
C LYS A 142 -18.33 -16.66 -25.78
N SER A 143 -19.13 -17.15 -26.70
CA SER A 143 -19.22 -18.57 -27.04
C SER A 143 -19.42 -18.73 -28.54
N ALA A 144 -18.74 -19.70 -29.16
CA ALA A 144 -18.91 -19.98 -30.59
C ALA A 144 -20.30 -20.59 -30.88
N ARG A 145 -20.79 -21.44 -29.97
CA ARG A 145 -22.14 -22.02 -30.03
C ARG A 145 -23.08 -21.32 -29.05
N LYS A 146 -24.38 -21.40 -29.33
CA LYS A 146 -25.41 -20.93 -28.38
C LYS A 146 -25.31 -21.76 -27.11
N THR A 147 -25.24 -21.11 -25.96
CA THR A 147 -25.23 -21.75 -24.64
C THR A 147 -26.22 -21.05 -23.73
N ASP A 148 -26.82 -21.80 -22.83
CA ASP A 148 -27.57 -21.21 -21.72
C ASP A 148 -26.59 -20.84 -20.62
N ALA A 149 -26.94 -19.83 -19.83
CA ALA A 149 -26.10 -19.34 -18.74
C ALA A 149 -26.94 -19.03 -17.51
N THR A 150 -26.38 -19.32 -16.34
CA THR A 150 -26.89 -18.87 -15.04
C THR A 150 -25.85 -17.99 -14.38
N LEU A 151 -26.22 -16.74 -14.10
CA LEU A 151 -25.44 -15.81 -13.28
C LEU A 151 -26.10 -15.70 -11.90
N SER A 152 -25.35 -15.89 -10.84
CA SER A 152 -25.84 -15.77 -9.46
C SER A 152 -25.05 -14.73 -8.70
N TYR A 153 -25.75 -13.81 -8.03
CA TYR A 153 -25.18 -12.99 -6.95
C TYR A 153 -25.40 -13.73 -5.63
N GLU A 154 -24.33 -14.01 -4.90
CA GLU A 154 -24.32 -14.77 -3.65
C GLU A 154 -23.88 -13.84 -2.52
N SER A 155 -24.80 -13.53 -1.60
CA SER A 155 -24.51 -12.72 -0.43
C SER A 155 -24.77 -13.50 0.85
N TRP A 156 -23.81 -13.39 1.75
CA TRP A 156 -23.89 -13.94 3.08
C TRP A 156 -24.57 -12.93 4.03
N ARG A 157 -24.56 -11.64 3.71
CA ARG A 157 -25.31 -10.60 4.45
C ARG A 157 -26.77 -10.50 3.98
N TYR A 158 -27.44 -11.63 3.74
CA TYR A 158 -28.88 -11.71 3.44
C TYR A 158 -29.76 -11.67 4.71
N ARG A 159 -29.11 -11.71 5.87
CA ARG A 159 -29.67 -11.62 7.22
C ARG A 159 -28.60 -11.05 8.16
N ASP A 160 -29.06 -10.51 9.28
CA ASP A 160 -28.17 -10.04 10.36
C ASP A 160 -27.35 -11.20 10.92
N ARG A 161 -26.11 -10.89 11.32
CA ARG A 161 -25.18 -11.87 11.85
C ARG A 161 -24.45 -11.37 13.07
N GLN A 162 -24.52 -12.16 14.14
CA GLN A 162 -23.77 -11.89 15.34
C GLN A 162 -22.26 -12.06 15.08
N VAL A 163 -21.48 -11.05 15.45
CA VAL A 163 -20.03 -11.12 15.38
C VAL A 163 -19.53 -11.94 16.58
N THR A 164 -18.72 -12.95 16.32
CA THR A 164 -18.15 -13.76 17.41
C THR A 164 -16.88 -13.13 17.99
N LYS A 165 -16.50 -13.50 19.22
CA LYS A 165 -15.23 -13.07 19.83
C LYS A 165 -13.99 -13.55 19.06
N ALA A 166 -14.10 -14.60 18.24
CA ALA A 166 -12.98 -15.03 17.41
C ALA A 166 -12.91 -14.24 16.10
N GLU A 167 -14.06 -13.79 15.59
CA GLU A 167 -14.21 -13.03 14.35
C GLU A 167 -13.90 -11.53 14.52
N CYS A 168 -14.09 -10.97 15.72
CA CYS A 168 -13.98 -9.53 15.99
C CYS A 168 -12.61 -8.89 15.71
N GLN A 169 -11.57 -9.67 15.42
CA GLN A 169 -10.30 -9.17 14.91
C GLN A 169 -10.43 -8.44 13.55
N GLN A 170 -11.56 -8.59 12.85
CA GLN A 170 -11.89 -7.87 11.62
C GLN A 170 -12.45 -6.45 11.83
N CYS A 171 -12.90 -6.13 13.04
CA CYS A 171 -13.56 -4.88 13.38
C CYS A 171 -12.79 -4.11 14.46
N SER A 172 -13.15 -2.85 14.73
CA SER A 172 -12.39 -1.99 15.66
C SER A 172 -12.47 -2.46 17.12
N TYR A 173 -13.49 -3.25 17.47
CA TYR A 173 -13.68 -3.71 18.84
C TYR A 173 -12.65 -4.75 19.29
N LYS A 174 -12.04 -5.54 18.39
CA LYS A 174 -11.11 -6.63 18.76
C LYS A 174 -11.58 -7.37 20.04
N TRP A 175 -10.76 -7.43 21.10
CA TRP A 175 -11.10 -8.14 22.34
C TRP A 175 -12.10 -7.45 23.28
N ILE A 176 -12.59 -6.25 22.97
CA ILE A 176 -13.58 -5.51 23.79
C ILE A 176 -14.99 -5.50 23.17
N LEU A 177 -15.31 -6.52 22.38
CA LEU A 177 -16.57 -6.70 21.67
C LEU A 177 -17.83 -6.49 22.54
N PRO A 178 -18.78 -5.61 22.12
CA PRO A 178 -20.10 -5.51 22.73
C PRO A 178 -20.89 -6.83 22.63
N LYS A 179 -21.75 -7.11 23.61
CA LYS A 179 -22.48 -8.39 23.73
C LYS A 179 -23.38 -8.69 22.51
N ASP A 180 -23.95 -7.65 21.92
CA ASP A 180 -24.89 -7.64 20.81
C ASP A 180 -24.28 -7.13 19.49
N CYS A 181 -22.94 -7.11 19.40
CA CYS A 181 -22.25 -6.72 18.17
C CYS A 181 -22.69 -7.61 16.99
N THR A 182 -23.15 -6.96 15.94
CA THR A 182 -23.81 -7.59 14.80
C THR A 182 -23.35 -6.89 13.52
N THR A 183 -23.10 -7.67 12.49
CA THR A 183 -23.01 -7.19 11.11
C THR A 183 -24.40 -7.27 10.49
N PHE A 184 -24.95 -6.13 10.09
CA PHE A 184 -26.32 -6.05 9.59
C PHE A 184 -26.47 -6.54 8.16
N ALA A 185 -27.68 -7.02 7.85
CA ALA A 185 -28.03 -7.44 6.51
C ALA A 185 -27.96 -6.28 5.51
N ASP A 186 -27.54 -6.60 4.28
CA ASP A 186 -27.67 -5.71 3.15
C ASP A 186 -29.13 -5.71 2.67
N THR A 187 -29.59 -4.59 2.11
CA THR A 187 -30.83 -4.58 1.32
C THR A 187 -30.51 -5.03 -0.09
N ILE A 188 -31.21 -6.06 -0.58
CA ILE A 188 -30.99 -6.65 -1.91
C ILE A 188 -32.30 -6.71 -2.68
N ARG A 189 -32.32 -6.17 -3.90
CA ARG A 189 -33.50 -6.12 -4.78
C ARG A 189 -33.12 -6.57 -6.19
N ALA A 190 -33.73 -7.67 -6.64
CA ALA A 190 -33.54 -8.21 -7.97
C ALA A 190 -34.83 -8.07 -8.79
N LYS A 191 -34.74 -7.58 -10.03
CA LYS A 191 -35.88 -7.48 -10.94
C LYS A 191 -35.41 -7.45 -12.38
N GLY A 192 -36.03 -8.26 -13.25
CA GLY A 192 -35.68 -8.29 -14.67
C GLY A 192 -34.19 -8.58 -14.85
N SER A 193 -33.47 -7.68 -15.50
CA SER A 193 -32.03 -7.78 -15.76
C SER A 193 -31.13 -7.05 -14.75
N THR A 194 -31.69 -6.55 -13.64
CA THR A 194 -30.96 -5.74 -12.66
C THR A 194 -30.98 -6.33 -11.26
N LEU A 195 -29.90 -6.10 -10.52
CA LEU A 195 -29.81 -6.34 -9.08
C LEU A 195 -29.19 -5.12 -8.39
N ASP A 196 -29.90 -4.57 -7.42
CA ASP A 196 -29.40 -3.55 -6.51
C ASP A 196 -29.09 -4.19 -5.16
N PHE A 197 -27.93 -3.88 -4.60
CA PHE A 197 -27.59 -4.21 -3.22
C PHE A 197 -26.96 -3.01 -2.52
N TRP A 198 -27.29 -2.77 -1.26
CA TRP A 198 -26.61 -1.76 -0.46
C TRP A 198 -26.68 -2.06 1.02
N HIS A 199 -25.67 -1.56 1.73
CA HIS A 199 -25.61 -1.47 3.17
C HIS A 199 -25.86 -0.02 3.58
N LYS A 200 -26.54 0.19 4.71
CA LYS A 200 -26.67 1.52 5.32
C LYS A 200 -26.31 1.39 6.78
N ASN A 201 -25.20 2.01 7.14
CA ASN A 201 -24.76 2.10 8.51
C ASN A 201 -25.80 2.83 9.35
N ARG A 202 -25.90 2.44 10.61
CA ARG A 202 -26.62 3.19 11.64
C ARG A 202 -25.91 4.51 11.94
N GLU A 203 -26.64 5.41 12.58
CA GLU A 203 -26.06 6.67 13.07
C GLU A 203 -25.09 6.42 14.23
N GLN A 204 -25.46 5.54 15.16
CA GLN A 204 -24.60 5.13 16.26
C GLN A 204 -23.75 3.93 15.86
N THR A 205 -22.43 4.09 15.96
CA THR A 205 -21.42 3.15 15.45
C THR A 205 -20.28 3.00 16.48
N VAL A 206 -19.22 2.26 16.11
CA VAL A 206 -18.01 2.17 16.93
C VAL A 206 -17.30 3.52 17.11
N PHE A 207 -17.55 4.51 16.25
CA PHE A 207 -17.07 5.88 16.47
C PHE A 207 -17.59 6.43 17.81
N ASP A 208 -18.90 6.34 18.06
CA ASP A 208 -19.53 6.85 19.29
C ASP A 208 -18.99 6.16 20.54
N PHE A 209 -18.80 4.84 20.44
CA PHE A 209 -18.18 4.06 21.50
C PHE A 209 -16.75 4.52 21.78
N THR A 210 -15.96 4.78 20.73
CA THR A 210 -14.56 5.21 20.85
C THR A 210 -14.47 6.60 21.47
N VAL A 211 -15.29 7.56 21.00
CA VAL A 211 -15.36 8.92 21.56
C VAL A 211 -15.62 8.90 23.06
N SER A 212 -16.61 8.14 23.51
CA SER A 212 -16.94 8.09 24.94
C SER A 212 -15.86 7.36 25.76
N ARG A 213 -15.32 6.26 25.22
CA ARG A 213 -14.23 5.51 25.86
C ARG A 213 -12.96 6.35 26.04
N GLU A 214 -12.67 7.24 25.11
CA GLU A 214 -11.51 8.13 25.14
C GLU A 214 -11.80 9.46 25.88
N SER A 215 -12.97 9.63 26.50
CA SER A 215 -13.33 10.87 27.22
C SER A 215 -13.39 12.11 26.31
N LEU A 216 -13.93 11.96 25.09
CA LEU A 216 -14.00 13.02 24.08
C LEU A 216 -15.43 13.52 23.81
N ASP A 217 -16.40 13.14 24.65
CA ASP A 217 -17.82 13.48 24.46
C ASP A 217 -18.04 15.01 24.31
N ASP A 218 -17.32 15.82 25.08
CA ASP A 218 -17.41 17.29 25.06
C ASP A 218 -17.03 17.92 23.72
N ILE A 219 -16.21 17.24 22.92
CA ILE A 219 -15.74 17.74 21.62
C ILE A 219 -16.25 16.90 20.44
N LYS A 220 -17.17 15.96 20.68
CA LYS A 220 -17.64 15.00 19.67
C LYS A 220 -18.08 15.66 18.35
N SER A 221 -18.72 16.83 18.42
CA SER A 221 -19.19 17.58 17.24
C SER A 221 -18.07 18.14 16.35
N GLN A 222 -16.83 18.18 16.86
CA GLN A 222 -15.63 18.62 16.13
C GLN A 222 -14.87 17.44 15.48
N LEU A 223 -15.22 16.21 15.84
CA LEU A 223 -14.51 15.01 15.40
C LEU A 223 -15.08 14.49 14.08
N TYR A 224 -14.21 13.95 13.24
CA TYR A 224 -14.56 13.42 11.93
C TYR A 224 -15.20 12.03 12.07
N ASN A 225 -16.44 11.86 11.62
CA ASN A 225 -17.13 10.57 11.60
C ASN A 225 -17.45 10.15 10.15
N PRO A 226 -16.67 9.24 9.54
CA PRO A 226 -16.92 8.76 8.18
C PRO A 226 -17.88 7.58 8.09
N ILE A 227 -18.26 6.96 9.22
CA ILE A 227 -19.03 5.70 9.24
C ILE A 227 -20.46 5.87 9.73
N GLY A 228 -20.78 6.94 10.47
CA GLY A 228 -22.16 7.24 10.87
C GLY A 228 -23.05 7.48 9.66
N GLY A 229 -24.12 6.70 9.52
CA GLY A 229 -25.09 6.83 8.42
C GLY A 229 -24.54 6.50 7.01
N LEU A 230 -23.27 6.05 6.91
CA LEU A 230 -22.61 5.72 5.65
C LEU A 230 -23.42 4.70 4.85
N ARG A 231 -23.69 5.01 3.58
CA ARG A 231 -24.34 4.11 2.65
C ARG A 231 -23.37 3.72 1.53
N PHE A 232 -23.35 2.45 1.18
CA PHE A 232 -22.54 1.92 0.08
C PHE A 232 -23.18 0.68 -0.52
N GLY A 233 -22.86 0.37 -1.77
CA GLY A 233 -23.49 -0.75 -2.46
C GLY A 233 -23.06 -0.88 -3.91
N GLY A 234 -23.92 -1.53 -4.70
CA GLY A 234 -23.73 -1.64 -6.13
C GLY A 234 -25.00 -2.02 -6.89
N ARG A 235 -24.95 -1.76 -8.20
CA ARG A 235 -25.96 -2.17 -9.17
C ARG A 235 -25.34 -3.05 -10.23
N MET A 236 -25.83 -4.27 -10.35
CA MET A 236 -25.58 -5.16 -11.48
C MET A 236 -26.63 -4.91 -12.56
N THR A 237 -26.18 -4.78 -13.81
CA THR A 237 -27.01 -4.76 -15.02
C THR A 237 -26.52 -5.86 -15.97
N ALA A 238 -27.41 -6.79 -16.31
CA ALA A 238 -27.14 -7.94 -17.16
C ALA A 238 -28.24 -8.10 -18.22
N PRO A 239 -28.22 -7.30 -19.32
CA PRO A 239 -29.36 -7.15 -20.23
C PRO A 239 -29.86 -8.45 -20.88
N ASP A 240 -28.97 -9.41 -21.10
CA ASP A 240 -29.31 -10.72 -21.70
C ASP A 240 -29.85 -11.73 -20.68
N PHE A 241 -29.87 -11.38 -19.40
CA PHE A 241 -30.31 -12.25 -18.32
C PHE A 241 -31.60 -11.73 -17.68
N THR A 242 -32.42 -12.65 -17.16
CA THR A 242 -33.62 -12.33 -16.38
C THR A 242 -33.59 -13.02 -15.03
N PHE A 243 -33.94 -12.30 -13.97
CA PHE A 243 -34.07 -12.84 -12.62
C PHE A 243 -35.12 -13.95 -12.56
N THR A 244 -34.79 -15.07 -11.92
CA THR A 244 -35.62 -16.28 -11.88
C THR A 244 -35.94 -16.79 -10.47
N GLY A 245 -35.29 -16.25 -9.44
CA GLY A 245 -35.55 -16.63 -8.05
C GLY A 245 -34.30 -16.69 -7.21
N THR A 246 -34.45 -17.24 -6.01
CA THR A 246 -33.38 -17.35 -5.01
C THR A 246 -33.20 -18.77 -4.51
N SER A 247 -31.99 -19.11 -4.09
CA SER A 247 -31.69 -20.34 -3.33
C SER A 247 -30.79 -20.02 -2.15
N ASP A 248 -30.81 -20.88 -1.13
CA ASP A 248 -29.85 -20.80 -0.03
C ASP A 248 -28.77 -21.88 -0.24
N GLY A 249 -27.54 -21.61 0.19
CA GLY A 249 -26.40 -22.50 0.02
C GLY A 249 -25.29 -22.25 1.03
N LYS A 250 -24.22 -23.03 0.92
CA LYS A 250 -23.01 -22.87 1.73
C LYS A 250 -21.78 -23.06 0.84
N TYR A 251 -20.80 -22.18 0.99
CA TYR A 251 -19.50 -22.30 0.34
C TYR A 251 -18.42 -22.14 1.40
N ALA A 252 -17.42 -23.01 1.37
CA ALA A 252 -16.44 -23.12 2.45
C ALA A 252 -17.16 -23.16 3.81
N SER A 253 -16.90 -22.20 4.68
CA SER A 253 -17.50 -22.12 6.01
C SER A 253 -18.76 -21.26 6.09
N THR A 254 -19.16 -20.59 5.00
CA THR A 254 -20.14 -19.48 5.04
C THR A 254 -21.42 -19.83 4.29
N ASP A 255 -22.57 -19.69 4.97
CA ASP A 255 -23.89 -19.74 4.35
C ASP A 255 -24.17 -18.47 3.52
N TYR A 256 -24.96 -18.60 2.46
CA TYR A 256 -25.35 -17.49 1.60
C TYR A 256 -26.74 -17.70 1.01
N ARG A 257 -27.35 -16.61 0.57
CA ARG A 257 -28.48 -16.62 -0.36
C ARG A 257 -27.98 -16.19 -1.74
N ALA A 258 -28.44 -16.90 -2.77
CA ALA A 258 -28.17 -16.61 -4.16
C ALA A 258 -29.39 -15.95 -4.81
N TRP A 259 -29.17 -14.99 -5.70
CA TRP A 259 -30.15 -14.41 -6.61
C TRP A 259 -29.78 -14.79 -8.03
N HIS A 260 -30.61 -15.63 -8.67
CA HIS A 260 -30.30 -16.25 -9.95
C HIS A 260 -30.89 -15.48 -11.13
N PHE A 261 -30.05 -15.27 -12.13
CA PHE A 261 -30.37 -14.68 -13.42
C PHE A 261 -30.08 -15.70 -14.51
N LYS A 262 -31.03 -15.96 -15.41
CA LYS A 262 -30.87 -16.92 -16.51
C LYS A 262 -30.87 -16.21 -17.85
N ALA A 263 -30.00 -16.67 -18.76
CA ALA A 263 -29.97 -16.32 -20.17
C ALA A 263 -30.06 -17.60 -21.00
N SER A 264 -30.75 -17.53 -22.14
CA SER A 264 -30.94 -18.69 -23.03
C SER A 264 -30.33 -18.45 -24.40
N GLY A 265 -29.57 -19.43 -24.89
CA GLY A 265 -28.99 -19.43 -26.23
C GLY A 265 -28.08 -18.25 -26.56
N ILE A 266 -27.34 -17.70 -25.57
CA ILE A 266 -26.43 -16.58 -25.78
C ILE A 266 -25.16 -17.03 -26.53
N LYS A 267 -24.63 -16.14 -27.36
CA LYS A 267 -23.29 -16.24 -27.95
C LYS A 267 -22.35 -15.16 -27.45
N LYS A 268 -22.91 -14.02 -27.05
CA LYS A 268 -22.21 -12.91 -26.43
C LYS A 268 -23.11 -12.32 -25.38
N SER A 269 -22.55 -11.97 -24.23
CA SER A 269 -23.23 -11.16 -23.23
C SER A 269 -22.25 -10.24 -22.51
N THR A 270 -22.77 -9.15 -21.95
CA THR A 270 -22.01 -8.21 -21.13
C THR A 270 -22.78 -7.93 -19.85
N VAL A 271 -22.10 -8.11 -18.72
CA VAL A 271 -22.60 -7.76 -17.39
C VAL A 271 -21.77 -6.59 -16.87
N THR A 272 -22.44 -5.60 -16.30
CA THR A 272 -21.80 -4.44 -15.65
C THR A 272 -22.21 -4.43 -14.19
N ILE A 273 -21.26 -4.20 -13.28
CA ILE A 273 -21.50 -4.01 -11.85
C ILE A 273 -20.89 -2.68 -11.45
N ALA A 274 -21.72 -1.68 -11.17
CA ALA A 274 -21.29 -0.35 -10.72
C ALA A 274 -21.39 -0.25 -9.20
N LEU A 275 -20.26 -0.05 -8.52
CA LEU A 275 -20.18 0.10 -7.07
C LEU A 275 -20.20 1.59 -6.68
N TYR A 276 -20.64 1.90 -5.47
CA TYR A 276 -20.71 3.28 -5.00
C TYR A 276 -20.67 3.40 -3.47
N THR A 277 -20.26 4.58 -3.02
CA THR A 277 -20.57 5.15 -1.70
C THR A 277 -21.55 6.31 -1.91
N GLY A 278 -22.53 6.46 -1.02
CA GLY A 278 -23.64 7.41 -1.15
C GLY A 278 -24.95 6.71 -1.53
N ASP A 279 -25.85 7.44 -2.18
CA ASP A 279 -27.23 6.99 -2.36
C ASP A 279 -27.53 6.21 -3.64
N GLU A 280 -26.81 6.46 -4.71
CA GLU A 280 -27.07 5.85 -6.01
C GLU A 280 -25.74 5.53 -6.73
N PRO A 281 -25.73 4.51 -7.63
CA PRO A 281 -24.58 4.23 -8.45
C PRO A 281 -24.26 5.41 -9.38
N GLN A 282 -22.97 5.72 -9.51
CA GLN A 282 -22.51 6.67 -10.52
C GLN A 282 -22.61 6.06 -11.92
N ALA A 283 -22.71 6.91 -12.94
CA ALA A 283 -22.76 6.48 -14.33
C ALA A 283 -21.46 5.75 -14.74
N ALA A 284 -21.56 4.45 -15.00
CA ALA A 284 -20.45 3.67 -15.54
C ALA A 284 -20.35 3.88 -17.07
N PRO A 285 -19.14 3.93 -17.66
CA PRO A 285 -18.99 3.99 -19.12
C PRO A 285 -19.49 2.69 -19.77
N SER A 286 -19.63 2.68 -21.10
CA SER A 286 -19.85 1.42 -21.83
C SER A 286 -18.65 0.47 -21.66
N ALA A 287 -18.89 -0.84 -21.73
CA ALA A 287 -17.83 -1.84 -21.67
C ALA A 287 -16.74 -1.62 -22.74
N LYS A 288 -17.13 -1.22 -23.96
CA LYS A 288 -16.20 -0.89 -25.05
C LYS A 288 -15.29 0.29 -24.68
N THR A 289 -15.87 1.34 -24.12
CA THR A 289 -15.13 2.53 -23.68
C THR A 289 -14.20 2.19 -22.51
N SER A 290 -14.72 1.49 -21.50
CA SER A 290 -13.94 1.05 -20.34
C SER A 290 -12.75 0.18 -20.74
N ARG A 291 -12.99 -0.82 -21.60
CA ARG A 291 -11.94 -1.72 -22.11
C ARG A 291 -10.79 -0.94 -22.73
N LYS A 292 -11.07 0.01 -23.61
CA LYS A 292 -10.03 0.80 -24.28
C LYS A 292 -9.25 1.65 -23.27
N ARG A 293 -9.95 2.48 -22.48
CA ARG A 293 -9.28 3.42 -21.57
C ARG A 293 -8.51 2.72 -20.46
N SER A 294 -8.99 1.56 -19.99
CA SER A 294 -8.31 0.76 -18.97
C SER A 294 -7.06 0.10 -19.54
N ALA A 295 -7.12 -0.49 -20.74
CA ALA A 295 -5.94 -1.03 -21.40
C ALA A 295 -4.89 0.07 -21.69
N ASP A 296 -5.32 1.24 -22.15
CA ASP A 296 -4.43 2.38 -22.39
C ASP A 296 -3.74 2.84 -21.08
N TRP A 297 -4.48 2.89 -19.97
CA TRP A 297 -3.92 3.22 -18.65
C TRP A 297 -2.94 2.16 -18.13
N TRP A 298 -3.29 0.87 -18.21
CA TRP A 298 -2.40 -0.22 -17.78
C TRP A 298 -1.13 -0.24 -18.61
N HIS A 299 -1.22 -0.03 -19.93
CA HIS A 299 -0.04 0.11 -20.77
C HIS A 299 0.85 1.28 -20.31
N ALA A 300 0.28 2.47 -20.05
CA ALA A 300 1.02 3.61 -19.54
C ALA A 300 1.63 3.35 -18.15
N TYR A 301 0.91 2.63 -17.28
CA TYR A 301 1.37 2.23 -15.95
C TYR A 301 2.64 1.37 -16.01
N TRP A 302 2.74 0.45 -16.97
CA TRP A 302 3.93 -0.38 -17.17
C TRP A 302 5.10 0.36 -17.82
N GLN A 303 4.86 1.49 -18.50
CA GLN A 303 5.94 2.37 -18.98
C GLN A 303 6.58 3.21 -17.87
N ARG A 304 5.94 3.32 -16.70
CA ARG A 304 6.49 4.10 -15.57
C ARG A 304 7.72 3.42 -14.97
N SER A 305 7.67 2.10 -14.80
CA SER A 305 8.72 1.31 -14.16
C SER A 305 8.67 -0.16 -14.55
N ASN A 306 9.84 -0.78 -14.71
CA ASN A 306 10.02 -2.21 -14.88
C ASN A 306 11.40 -2.65 -14.35
N ILE A 307 11.50 -3.90 -13.92
CA ILE A 307 12.75 -4.56 -13.52
C ILE A 307 12.80 -5.88 -14.26
N GLN A 308 13.89 -6.15 -14.96
CA GLN A 308 14.04 -7.31 -15.84
C GLN A 308 15.38 -7.98 -15.60
N LEU A 309 15.38 -9.32 -15.61
CA LEU A 309 16.59 -10.13 -15.63
C LEU A 309 16.83 -10.70 -17.02
N ARG A 310 18.08 -10.73 -17.47
CA ARG A 310 18.45 -11.47 -18.69
C ARG A 310 18.81 -12.91 -18.31
N VAL A 311 17.88 -13.81 -18.56
CA VAL A 311 18.04 -15.24 -18.28
C VAL A 311 18.97 -15.87 -19.32
N LYS A 312 20.28 -15.87 -19.05
CA LYS A 312 21.32 -16.43 -19.94
C LYS A 312 21.37 -17.96 -19.96
N ASN A 313 20.98 -18.63 -18.88
CA ASN A 313 21.02 -20.10 -18.76
C ASN A 313 19.78 -20.69 -18.06
N LYS A 314 19.67 -22.02 -18.05
CA LYS A 314 18.52 -22.74 -17.44
C LYS A 314 18.48 -22.60 -15.91
N GLU A 315 19.63 -22.45 -15.27
CA GLU A 315 19.74 -22.32 -13.80
C GLU A 315 19.13 -21.00 -13.31
N LEU A 316 19.45 -19.89 -13.98
CA LEU A 316 18.89 -18.58 -13.64
C LEU A 316 17.37 -18.54 -13.86
N ARG A 317 16.85 -19.28 -14.86
CA ARG A 317 15.41 -19.29 -15.22
C ARG A 317 14.48 -19.62 -14.06
N ASN A 318 14.93 -20.48 -13.15
CA ASN A 318 14.13 -20.94 -12.01
C ASN A 318 14.71 -20.48 -10.66
N SER A 319 15.67 -19.55 -10.68
CA SER A 319 16.31 -19.00 -9.49
C SER A 319 15.32 -18.24 -8.59
N ALA A 320 15.67 -18.13 -7.31
CA ALA A 320 14.90 -17.35 -6.34
C ALA A 320 14.80 -15.86 -6.76
N LEU A 321 15.84 -15.31 -7.37
CA LEU A 321 15.86 -13.94 -7.88
C LEU A 321 14.91 -13.73 -9.08
N THR A 322 14.80 -14.70 -9.99
CA THR A 322 13.82 -14.60 -11.10
C THR A 322 12.38 -14.66 -10.59
N LYS A 323 12.11 -15.50 -9.58
CA LYS A 323 10.79 -15.50 -8.91
C LYS A 323 10.51 -14.19 -8.20
N ALA A 324 11.51 -13.63 -7.51
CA ALA A 324 11.40 -12.35 -6.81
C ALA A 324 11.05 -11.20 -7.77
N VAL A 325 11.73 -11.10 -8.93
CA VAL A 325 11.43 -10.07 -9.95
C VAL A 325 10.05 -10.26 -10.57
N ARG A 326 9.61 -11.50 -10.83
CA ARG A 326 8.23 -11.76 -11.27
C ARG A 326 7.22 -11.34 -10.21
N ASN A 327 7.46 -11.67 -8.94
CA ASN A 327 6.53 -11.36 -7.85
C ASN A 327 6.51 -9.85 -7.52
N TYR A 328 7.61 -9.13 -7.75
CA TYR A 328 7.63 -7.66 -7.76
C TYR A 328 6.61 -7.11 -8.78
N GLU A 329 6.63 -7.62 -10.02
CA GLU A 329 5.70 -7.19 -11.07
C GLU A 329 4.24 -7.54 -10.73
N LEU A 330 3.99 -8.76 -10.26
CA LEU A 330 2.65 -9.21 -9.87
C LEU A 330 2.09 -8.42 -8.68
N PHE A 331 2.93 -8.09 -7.70
CA PHE A 331 2.50 -7.29 -6.55
C PHE A 331 2.30 -5.81 -6.93
N ARG A 332 3.15 -5.25 -7.81
CA ARG A 332 2.92 -3.93 -8.38
C ARG A 332 1.55 -3.85 -9.08
N TYR A 333 1.15 -4.88 -9.83
CA TYR A 333 -0.21 -4.98 -10.38
C TYR A 333 -1.30 -4.92 -9.30
N MET A 334 -1.15 -5.69 -8.21
CA MET A 334 -2.09 -5.67 -7.08
C MET A 334 -2.23 -4.27 -6.46
N LEU A 335 -1.14 -3.50 -6.36
CA LEU A 335 -1.19 -2.11 -5.91
C LEU A 335 -1.96 -1.21 -6.88
N GLY A 336 -1.75 -1.40 -8.19
CA GLY A 336 -2.47 -0.67 -9.25
C GLY A 336 -3.99 -0.87 -9.23
N CYS A 337 -4.48 -1.97 -8.65
CA CYS A 337 -5.93 -2.21 -8.52
C CYS A 337 -6.65 -1.25 -7.56
N ASN A 338 -5.91 -0.49 -6.74
CA ASN A 338 -6.45 0.56 -5.87
C ASN A 338 -5.81 1.93 -6.15
N ALA A 339 -5.39 2.18 -7.40
CA ALA A 339 -4.67 3.37 -7.82
C ALA A 339 -5.35 4.70 -7.47
N TYR A 340 -6.68 4.75 -7.48
CA TYR A 340 -7.46 5.97 -7.25
C TYR A 340 -8.54 5.78 -6.18
N GLY A 341 -8.32 4.86 -5.24
CA GLY A 341 -9.17 4.71 -4.07
C GLY A 341 -9.17 5.93 -3.18
N GLU A 342 -10.33 6.28 -2.65
CA GLU A 342 -10.47 7.27 -1.57
C GLU A 342 -9.74 6.81 -0.30
N TRP A 343 -9.66 5.49 -0.12
CA TRP A 343 -9.03 4.82 1.01
C TRP A 343 -7.80 4.02 0.57
N PRO A 344 -6.77 3.95 1.43
CA PRO A 344 -5.49 3.37 1.07
C PRO A 344 -5.56 1.85 0.93
N THR A 345 -4.59 1.29 0.18
CA THR A 345 -4.44 -0.15 0.03
C THR A 345 -4.05 -0.76 1.37
N LYS A 346 -4.92 -1.59 1.93
CA LYS A 346 -4.70 -2.26 3.21
C LYS A 346 -3.49 -3.19 3.19
N PHE A 347 -2.65 -3.10 4.22
CA PHE A 347 -1.49 -3.97 4.41
C PHE A 347 -1.88 -5.46 4.63
N ASN A 348 -3.00 -5.70 5.30
CA ASN A 348 -3.53 -7.02 5.69
C ASN A 348 -4.52 -7.60 4.65
N GLY A 349 -4.07 -7.77 3.40
CA GLY A 349 -4.86 -8.42 2.34
C GLY A 349 -5.29 -7.52 1.17
N GLY A 350 -4.99 -6.22 1.22
CA GLY A 350 -5.43 -5.27 0.19
C GLY A 350 -6.93 -5.39 -0.08
N LEU A 351 -7.29 -5.60 -1.34
CA LEU A 351 -8.66 -5.89 -1.79
C LEU A 351 -8.90 -7.39 -2.07
N PHE A 352 -7.93 -8.26 -1.79
CA PHE A 352 -7.85 -9.63 -2.31
C PHE A 352 -7.93 -10.72 -1.24
N THR A 353 -8.50 -10.43 -0.07
CA THR A 353 -8.81 -11.47 0.92
C THR A 353 -9.75 -12.51 0.32
N PHE A 354 -9.63 -13.77 0.73
CA PHE A 354 -10.49 -14.87 0.31
C PHE A 354 -11.07 -15.57 1.54
N ASP A 355 -11.80 -16.67 1.37
CA ASP A 355 -12.44 -17.36 2.49
C ASP A 355 -11.40 -17.71 3.58
N PRO A 356 -11.56 -17.18 4.81
CA PRO A 356 -10.51 -17.18 5.83
C PRO A 356 -10.11 -18.58 6.30
N VAL A 357 -11.01 -19.57 6.17
CA VAL A 357 -10.74 -20.98 6.51
C VAL A 357 -9.59 -21.58 5.69
N TYR A 358 -9.29 -21.02 4.51
CA TYR A 358 -8.16 -21.46 3.68
C TYR A 358 -6.84 -20.75 4.03
N ALA A 359 -6.89 -19.66 4.81
CA ALA A 359 -5.70 -19.03 5.38
C ALA A 359 -5.39 -19.59 6.77
N ASP A 360 -6.42 -19.75 7.61
CA ASP A 360 -6.36 -20.40 8.91
C ASP A 360 -7.64 -21.23 9.12
N PRO A 361 -7.56 -22.57 9.24
CA PRO A 361 -8.73 -23.41 9.51
C PRO A 361 -9.49 -23.06 10.79
N LYS A 362 -8.86 -22.34 11.74
CA LYS A 362 -9.50 -21.84 12.97
C LYS A 362 -10.30 -20.55 12.76
N ALA A 363 -10.30 -20.01 11.55
CA ALA A 363 -11.08 -18.84 11.17
C ALA A 363 -12.21 -19.21 10.18
N PRO A 364 -13.23 -19.99 10.58
CA PRO A 364 -14.37 -20.34 9.74
C PRO A 364 -15.38 -19.17 9.60
N PHE A 365 -14.88 -17.96 9.37
CA PHE A 365 -15.66 -16.72 9.30
C PHE A 365 -16.06 -16.40 7.85
N THR A 366 -16.79 -15.30 7.69
CA THR A 366 -17.21 -14.84 6.36
C THR A 366 -16.01 -14.37 5.52
N PRO A 367 -16.13 -14.30 4.18
CA PRO A 367 -15.09 -13.75 3.32
C PRO A 367 -14.74 -12.27 3.57
N ASP A 368 -15.50 -11.54 4.40
CA ASP A 368 -15.15 -10.17 4.82
C ASP A 368 -13.93 -10.15 5.75
N TYR A 369 -13.64 -11.28 6.41
CA TYR A 369 -12.64 -11.36 7.45
C TYR A 369 -11.24 -11.01 6.98
N ARG A 370 -10.59 -10.17 7.78
CA ARG A 370 -9.15 -9.98 7.83
C ARG A 370 -8.75 -9.73 9.28
N LYS A 371 -7.62 -10.26 9.71
CA LYS A 371 -7.08 -9.93 11.03
C LYS A 371 -6.51 -8.50 11.00
N TRP A 372 -6.53 -7.80 12.14
CA TRP A 372 -6.06 -6.40 12.30
C TRP A 372 -6.96 -5.34 11.67
N GLY A 373 -8.26 -5.61 11.61
CA GLY A 373 -9.27 -4.60 11.29
C GLY A 373 -9.37 -4.22 9.81
N GLY A 374 -10.58 -3.84 9.41
CA GLY A 374 -10.84 -3.15 8.15
C GLY A 374 -10.47 -1.67 8.23
N GLY A 375 -11.13 -0.94 9.12
CA GLY A 375 -11.01 0.52 9.26
C GLY A 375 -9.83 1.02 10.09
N THR A 376 -9.21 0.16 10.91
CA THR A 376 -7.97 0.48 11.64
C THR A 376 -6.76 0.47 10.70
N MET A 377 -6.00 1.56 10.61
CA MET A 377 -4.75 1.64 9.88
C MET A 377 -3.57 1.52 10.85
N THR A 378 -2.77 0.48 10.66
CA THR A 378 -1.51 0.29 11.40
C THR A 378 -0.39 1.00 10.65
N ALA A 379 0.05 2.16 11.15
CA ALA A 379 0.97 3.04 10.43
C ALA A 379 2.30 2.36 10.05
N GLN A 380 2.90 1.56 10.96
CA GLN A 380 4.14 0.80 10.74
C GLN A 380 4.05 -0.14 9.52
N ASN A 381 2.92 -0.83 9.35
CA ASN A 381 2.70 -1.75 8.23
C ASN A 381 2.27 -0.97 6.98
N GLN A 382 1.39 0.01 7.17
CA GLN A 382 0.75 0.75 6.08
C GLN A 382 1.75 1.52 5.23
N ARG A 383 2.79 2.11 5.84
CA ARG A 383 3.84 2.85 5.12
C ARG A 383 4.63 1.99 4.12
N LEU A 384 4.79 0.69 4.38
CA LEU A 384 5.56 -0.24 3.52
C LEU A 384 4.88 -0.47 2.18
N VAL A 385 3.56 -0.28 2.11
CA VAL A 385 2.77 -0.37 0.87
C VAL A 385 3.04 0.83 -0.06
N TYR A 386 3.46 1.98 0.49
CA TYR A 386 3.54 3.26 -0.23
C TYR A 386 4.97 3.71 -0.55
N TRP A 387 5.96 3.45 0.30
CA TRP A 387 7.38 3.73 -0.01
C TRP A 387 7.84 3.26 -1.41
N PRO A 388 7.49 2.04 -1.91
CA PRO A 388 7.98 1.59 -3.21
C PRO A 388 7.36 2.34 -4.41
N MET A 389 6.30 3.13 -4.20
CA MET A 389 5.65 3.89 -5.27
C MET A 389 6.49 5.07 -5.76
N LEU A 390 7.36 5.63 -4.90
CA LEU A 390 8.25 6.73 -5.28
C LEU A 390 9.19 6.32 -6.42
N LYS A 391 9.94 5.22 -6.24
CA LYS A 391 10.88 4.72 -7.26
C LYS A 391 10.20 4.02 -8.43
N SER A 392 8.96 3.56 -8.27
CA SER A 392 8.16 3.03 -9.39
C SER A 392 7.52 4.15 -10.24
N GLY A 393 7.54 5.40 -9.77
CA GLY A 393 6.90 6.52 -10.46
C GLY A 393 5.38 6.55 -10.32
N ASP A 394 4.86 5.92 -9.27
CA ASP A 394 3.43 5.75 -8.99
C ASP A 394 2.92 6.76 -7.95
N THR A 395 3.50 7.97 -7.96
CA THR A 395 3.23 9.01 -6.95
C THR A 395 1.78 9.49 -6.94
N ASP A 396 1.07 9.40 -8.07
CA ASP A 396 -0.36 9.73 -8.16
C ASP A 396 -1.22 8.82 -7.27
N MET A 397 -0.80 7.57 -7.08
CA MET A 397 -1.51 6.56 -6.27
C MET A 397 -1.31 6.76 -4.76
N MET A 398 -0.30 7.54 -4.36
CA MET A 398 0.00 7.81 -2.95
C MET A 398 -1.02 8.76 -2.30
N THR A 399 -1.80 9.48 -3.11
CA THR A 399 -2.83 10.44 -2.65
C THR A 399 -3.83 9.81 -1.69
N SER A 400 -4.23 8.55 -1.91
CA SER A 400 -5.13 7.79 -1.04
C SER A 400 -4.66 7.75 0.43
N GLN A 401 -3.36 7.57 0.65
CA GLN A 401 -2.76 7.57 1.98
C GLN A 401 -2.60 8.98 2.56
N PHE A 402 -2.17 9.94 1.75
CA PHE A 402 -1.95 11.31 2.20
C PHE A 402 -3.28 12.00 2.55
N ASP A 403 -4.29 11.84 1.71
CA ASP A 403 -5.63 12.40 1.92
C ASP A 403 -6.31 11.77 3.14
N THR A 404 -5.99 10.52 3.47
CA THR A 404 -6.45 9.93 4.74
C THR A 404 -5.94 10.75 5.92
N TYR A 405 -4.62 10.94 6.08
CA TYR A 405 -4.09 11.73 7.20
C TYR A 405 -4.57 13.19 7.19
N LEU A 406 -4.78 13.77 6.00
CA LEU A 406 -5.36 15.10 5.89
C LEU A 406 -6.81 15.18 6.39
N ARG A 407 -7.65 14.18 6.08
CA ARG A 407 -9.02 14.08 6.61
C ARG A 407 -9.04 13.92 8.13
N LEU A 408 -8.06 13.21 8.68
CA LEU A 408 -7.93 12.94 10.11
C LEU A 408 -7.36 14.12 10.91
N LEU A 409 -6.68 15.06 10.24
CA LEU A 409 -5.97 16.18 10.87
C LEU A 409 -6.83 17.01 11.85
N PRO A 410 -8.07 17.43 11.52
CA PRO A 410 -8.89 18.19 12.46
C PRO A 410 -9.17 17.44 13.77
N THR A 411 -9.40 16.12 13.69
CA THR A 411 -9.61 15.27 14.86
C THR A 411 -8.35 15.19 15.72
N ALA A 412 -7.19 14.96 15.10
CA ALA A 412 -5.91 14.89 15.82
C ALA A 412 -5.55 16.20 16.53
N VAL A 413 -5.82 17.36 15.90
CA VAL A 413 -5.60 18.68 16.50
C VAL A 413 -6.56 18.93 17.67
N ALA A 414 -7.86 18.68 17.47
CA ALA A 414 -8.88 18.87 18.50
C ALA A 414 -8.61 17.99 19.73
N ARG A 415 -8.26 16.72 19.51
CA ARG A 415 -7.86 15.75 20.54
C ARG A 415 -6.64 16.23 21.35
N THR A 416 -5.59 16.66 20.66
CA THR A 416 -4.36 17.18 21.31
C THR A 416 -4.66 18.38 22.20
N LYS A 417 -5.45 19.33 21.68
CA LYS A 417 -5.83 20.53 22.41
C LYS A 417 -6.68 20.21 23.64
N HIS A 418 -7.63 19.27 23.50
CA HIS A 418 -8.52 18.87 24.59
C HIS A 418 -7.76 18.21 25.75
N TYR A 419 -6.86 17.26 25.47
CA TYR A 419 -6.15 16.55 26.55
C TYR A 419 -5.03 17.34 27.20
N TRP A 420 -4.19 18.00 26.40
CA TRP A 420 -2.93 18.57 26.91
C TRP A 420 -2.87 20.10 26.86
N GLY A 421 -3.86 20.75 26.24
CA GLY A 421 -3.97 22.21 26.19
C GLY A 421 -3.02 22.91 25.23
N HIS A 422 -2.10 22.18 24.59
CA HIS A 422 -1.15 22.68 23.59
C HIS A 422 -1.60 22.39 22.15
N GLY A 423 -0.90 22.92 21.15
CA GLY A 423 -1.16 22.74 19.72
C GLY A 423 -0.50 21.49 19.12
N GLY A 424 -0.65 21.34 17.79
CA GLY A 424 -0.14 20.18 17.06
C GLY A 424 -1.15 19.04 16.89
N ALA A 425 -0.84 18.10 16.00
CA ALA A 425 -1.65 16.92 15.71
C ALA A 425 -0.96 15.63 16.19
N SER A 426 -1.55 14.98 17.20
CA SER A 426 -1.14 13.65 17.66
C SER A 426 -1.82 12.55 16.85
N PHE A 427 -1.03 11.74 16.15
CA PHE A 427 -1.48 10.53 15.46
C PHE A 427 -0.84 9.30 16.10
N CYS A 428 -1.66 8.33 16.47
CA CYS A 428 -1.18 7.07 17.08
C CYS A 428 -0.94 6.01 16.00
N GLU A 429 -0.20 4.96 16.33
CA GLU A 429 0.17 3.91 15.37
C GLU A 429 -1.04 3.10 14.87
N GLN A 430 -1.91 2.65 15.78
CA GLN A 430 -3.16 1.96 15.46
C GLN A 430 -4.29 2.97 15.42
N ILE A 431 -4.48 3.62 14.27
CA ILE A 431 -5.44 4.71 14.11
C ILE A 431 -6.69 4.26 13.36
N GLU A 432 -7.86 4.62 13.85
CA GLU A 432 -9.12 4.39 13.15
C GLU A 432 -9.29 5.36 11.97
N ASN A 433 -10.14 4.99 11.02
CA ASN A 433 -10.48 5.85 9.87
C ASN A 433 -11.21 7.16 10.26
N PHE A 434 -11.54 7.35 11.54
CA PHE A 434 -12.02 8.59 12.15
C PHE A 434 -10.95 9.35 12.98
N GLY A 435 -9.70 8.88 13.01
CA GLY A 435 -8.56 9.65 13.53
C GLY A 435 -8.28 9.49 15.02
N LEU A 436 -9.00 8.60 15.70
CA LEU A 436 -8.75 8.24 17.10
C LEU A 436 -7.95 6.93 17.18
N PRO A 437 -7.20 6.69 18.27
CA PRO A 437 -6.70 5.36 18.61
C PRO A 437 -7.76 4.26 18.45
N ASN A 438 -7.33 3.06 18.08
CA ASN A 438 -8.24 1.91 18.11
C ASN A 438 -8.76 1.69 19.54
N PRO A 439 -10.07 1.54 19.77
CA PRO A 439 -10.62 1.53 21.11
C PRO A 439 -10.19 0.31 21.94
N ALA A 440 -9.89 -0.82 21.31
CA ALA A 440 -9.39 -2.00 22.00
C ALA A 440 -7.94 -1.82 22.43
N GLU A 441 -7.14 -1.22 21.54
CA GLU A 441 -5.73 -0.93 21.75
C GLU A 441 -5.50 0.24 22.71
N TYR A 442 -6.40 1.22 22.76
CA TYR A 442 -6.36 2.36 23.69
C TYR A 442 -6.25 1.91 25.16
N GLY A 443 -6.70 0.69 25.48
CA GLY A 443 -6.48 0.05 26.77
C GLY A 443 -7.53 0.43 27.81
N LYS A 444 -7.21 0.16 29.08
CA LYS A 444 -8.08 0.48 30.24
C LYS A 444 -7.40 1.56 31.08
N HIS A 445 -8.09 2.68 31.26
CA HIS A 445 -7.65 3.80 32.08
C HIS A 445 -8.20 3.69 33.50
N LYS A 446 -7.36 3.96 34.50
CA LYS A 446 -7.77 4.13 35.90
C LYS A 446 -8.05 5.60 36.18
N PRO A 447 -8.84 5.95 37.22
CA PRO A 447 -8.98 7.33 37.66
C PRO A 447 -7.62 7.98 37.89
N GLY A 448 -7.36 9.11 37.23
CA GLY A 448 -6.10 9.84 37.28
C GLY A 448 -5.07 9.46 36.21
N ASP A 449 -5.30 8.40 35.42
CA ASP A 449 -4.51 8.18 34.20
C ASP A 449 -4.76 9.32 33.19
N ASP A 450 -3.76 9.65 32.38
CA ASP A 450 -3.89 10.63 31.29
C ASP A 450 -4.77 10.05 30.16
N PRO A 451 -5.97 10.60 29.89
CA PRO A 451 -6.86 10.09 28.84
C PRO A 451 -6.31 10.34 27.42
N GLY A 452 -5.31 11.21 27.25
CA GLY A 452 -4.66 11.41 25.96
C GLY A 452 -3.68 10.31 25.57
N MET A 453 -3.37 9.38 26.47
CA MET A 453 -2.40 8.32 26.25
C MET A 453 -3.06 6.96 26.00
N GLU A 454 -2.43 6.10 25.20
CA GLU A 454 -2.82 4.70 25.11
C GLU A 454 -2.23 3.91 26.28
N ARG A 455 -3.04 3.05 26.91
CA ARG A 455 -2.60 2.11 27.95
C ARG A 455 -2.32 0.74 27.33
N ASN A 456 -1.32 0.73 26.47
CA ASN A 456 -0.90 -0.41 25.67
C ASN A 456 0.61 -0.58 25.71
N ALA A 457 1.10 -1.76 26.11
CA ALA A 457 2.52 -2.00 26.23
C ALA A 457 3.27 -1.83 24.90
N TRP A 458 2.60 -2.07 23.76
CA TRP A 458 3.15 -1.92 22.42
C TRP A 458 3.00 -0.52 21.84
N LEU A 459 1.93 0.23 22.15
CA LEU A 459 1.64 1.48 21.42
C LEU A 459 1.96 2.76 22.19
N GLU A 460 2.18 2.67 23.51
CA GLU A 460 2.45 3.87 24.31
C GLU A 460 3.62 4.70 23.73
N TYR A 461 3.36 6.00 23.60
CA TYR A 461 4.28 7.02 23.08
C TYR A 461 4.75 6.83 21.62
N GLN A 462 4.02 6.08 20.79
CA GLN A 462 4.39 5.80 19.40
C GLN A 462 3.68 6.71 18.39
N TRP A 463 4.13 7.96 18.33
CA TRP A 463 3.56 8.98 17.44
C TRP A 463 4.40 9.28 16.20
N ASP A 464 5.66 8.82 16.15
CA ASP A 464 6.62 9.18 15.09
C ASP A 464 6.26 8.61 13.72
N THR A 465 5.40 7.60 13.67
CA THR A 465 4.97 6.97 12.42
C THR A 465 4.33 7.94 11.42
N VAL A 466 3.66 9.01 11.87
CA VAL A 466 3.11 10.04 10.96
C VAL A 466 4.19 10.79 10.17
N LEU A 467 5.40 10.90 10.74
CA LEU A 467 6.49 11.62 10.11
C LEU A 467 6.99 10.92 8.84
N GLU A 468 6.77 9.61 8.71
CA GLU A 468 7.06 8.91 7.44
C GLU A 468 6.11 9.32 6.34
N PHE A 469 4.81 9.49 6.65
CA PHE A 469 3.86 9.99 5.66
C PHE A 469 4.12 11.46 5.32
N CYS A 470 4.52 12.29 6.30
CA CYS A 470 5.01 13.65 6.04
C CYS A 470 6.24 13.64 5.10
N SER A 471 7.19 12.73 5.35
CA SER A 471 8.35 12.57 4.48
C SER A 471 7.95 12.09 3.09
N MET A 472 7.07 11.09 2.96
CA MET A 472 6.56 10.64 1.67
C MET A 472 5.88 11.75 0.87
N ILE A 473 5.10 12.62 1.52
CA ILE A 473 4.49 13.80 0.86
C ILE A 473 5.59 14.69 0.28
N LEU A 474 6.62 15.04 1.07
CA LEU A 474 7.76 15.84 0.61
C LEU A 474 8.54 15.14 -0.50
N GLN A 475 8.76 13.83 -0.37
CA GLN A 475 9.42 13.02 -1.39
C GLN A 475 8.60 12.93 -2.68
N ALA A 476 7.26 12.87 -2.63
CA ALA A 476 6.43 12.90 -3.83
C ALA A 476 6.62 14.21 -4.62
N HIS A 477 6.82 15.34 -3.92
CA HIS A 477 7.24 16.58 -4.55
C HIS A 477 8.65 16.45 -5.17
N PHE A 478 9.64 15.96 -4.42
CA PHE A 478 11.02 15.86 -4.92
C PHE A 478 11.20 14.86 -6.07
N TYR A 479 10.44 13.76 -6.09
CA TYR A 479 10.50 12.74 -7.13
C TYR A 479 9.72 13.15 -8.39
N ALA A 480 8.50 13.68 -8.23
CA ALA A 480 7.55 13.80 -9.33
C ALA A 480 7.00 15.22 -9.56
N GLY A 481 7.46 16.21 -8.78
CA GLY A 481 6.93 17.57 -8.83
C GLY A 481 5.47 17.66 -8.39
N MET A 482 4.99 16.71 -7.58
CA MET A 482 3.63 16.73 -7.04
C MET A 482 3.38 18.06 -6.29
N ASP A 483 2.22 18.68 -6.53
CA ASP A 483 1.80 19.82 -5.71
C ASP A 483 1.30 19.31 -4.36
N ILE A 484 2.05 19.67 -3.33
CA ILE A 484 1.79 19.24 -1.95
C ILE A 484 1.25 20.36 -1.07
N THR A 485 0.90 21.51 -1.66
CA THR A 485 0.45 22.70 -0.92
C THR A 485 -0.70 22.39 0.05
N LYS A 486 -1.65 21.54 -0.36
CA LYS A 486 -2.78 21.11 0.49
C LYS A 486 -2.37 20.31 1.75
N TYR A 487 -1.18 19.72 1.76
CA TYR A 487 -0.66 18.91 2.86
C TYR A 487 0.28 19.66 3.81
N GLU A 488 0.64 20.91 3.50
CA GLU A 488 1.49 21.70 4.38
C GLU A 488 0.94 21.81 5.82
N PRO A 489 -0.39 22.01 6.05
CA PRO A 489 -0.93 22.03 7.40
C PRO A 489 -0.69 20.73 8.18
N LEU A 490 -0.75 19.57 7.50
CA LEU A 490 -0.49 18.27 8.13
C LEU A 490 0.96 18.17 8.60
N ILE A 491 1.93 18.58 7.78
CA ILE A 491 3.35 18.54 8.12
C ILE A 491 3.64 19.49 9.30
N ILE A 492 3.12 20.72 9.22
CA ILE A 492 3.31 21.75 10.25
C ILE A 492 2.75 21.26 11.60
N GLN A 493 1.48 20.81 11.61
CA GLN A 493 0.83 20.38 12.85
C GLN A 493 1.46 19.11 13.43
N SER A 494 1.95 18.20 12.58
CA SER A 494 2.65 17.00 13.04
C SER A 494 3.95 17.38 13.75
N LEU A 495 4.76 18.30 13.19
CA LEU A 495 6.02 18.72 13.81
C LEU A 495 5.79 19.59 15.06
N GLN A 496 4.79 20.48 15.04
CA GLN A 496 4.37 21.28 16.19
C GLN A 496 3.97 20.41 17.39
N PHE A 497 3.32 19.26 17.16
CA PHE A 497 2.98 18.33 18.23
C PHE A 497 4.23 17.86 18.97
N PHE A 498 5.27 17.42 18.26
CA PHE A 498 6.50 16.95 18.92
C PHE A 498 7.19 18.07 19.70
N ASP A 499 7.26 19.29 19.16
CA ASP A 499 7.85 20.41 19.88
C ASP A 499 7.08 20.69 21.19
N GLU A 500 5.80 21.01 21.06
CA GLU A 500 5.00 21.46 22.20
C GLU A 500 4.75 20.35 23.22
N HIS A 501 4.54 19.11 22.75
CA HIS A 501 4.24 17.98 23.63
C HIS A 501 5.45 17.61 24.49
N TYR A 502 6.66 17.58 23.93
CA TYR A 502 7.85 17.25 24.73
C TYR A 502 8.28 18.41 25.64
N GLN A 503 8.02 19.67 25.27
CA GLN A 503 8.14 20.80 26.21
C GLN A 503 7.10 20.72 27.35
N TYR A 504 5.86 20.33 27.04
CA TYR A 504 4.81 20.08 28.03
C TYR A 504 5.22 18.98 29.02
N LEU A 505 5.69 17.83 28.50
CA LEU A 505 6.14 16.71 29.31
C LEU A 505 7.37 17.06 30.16
N ALA A 506 8.32 17.84 29.61
CA ALA A 506 9.46 18.35 30.37
C ALA A 506 9.02 19.24 31.54
N LYS A 507 8.06 20.15 31.31
CA LYS A 507 7.47 21.03 32.34
C LYS A 507 6.65 20.28 33.40
N LYS A 508 6.17 19.06 33.08
CA LYS A 508 5.53 18.17 34.07
C LYS A 508 6.56 17.48 34.97
N ARG A 509 7.77 17.22 34.48
CA ARG A 509 8.87 16.62 35.25
C ARG A 509 9.71 17.64 36.03
N GLY A 510 9.77 18.88 35.56
CA GLY A 510 10.56 19.96 36.18
C GLY A 510 10.14 21.34 35.69
N VAL A 511 10.86 22.40 36.09
CA VAL A 511 10.47 23.80 35.76
C VAL A 511 10.95 24.31 34.39
N LYS A 512 11.70 23.50 33.64
CA LYS A 512 12.31 23.88 32.35
C LYS A 512 11.71 23.08 31.19
N ALA A 513 11.57 23.73 30.04
CA ALA A 513 11.05 23.15 28.80
C ALA A 513 12.11 22.35 28.01
N LEU A 514 13.38 22.66 28.24
CA LEU A 514 14.55 22.11 27.55
C LEU A 514 15.58 21.64 28.59
N ASN A 515 16.52 20.79 28.17
CA ASN A 515 17.63 20.35 29.01
C ASN A 515 18.72 21.43 29.17
N GLY A 516 19.79 21.11 29.90
CA GLY A 516 20.91 22.04 30.14
C GLY A 516 21.65 22.49 28.87
N ASP A 517 21.54 21.72 27.78
CA ASP A 517 22.15 22.02 26.48
C ASP A 517 21.18 22.75 25.53
N GLY A 518 19.99 23.17 26.04
CA GLY A 518 18.96 23.81 25.22
C GLY A 518 18.24 22.86 24.26
N LYS A 519 18.23 21.55 24.54
CA LYS A 519 17.58 20.52 23.70
C LYS A 519 16.25 20.05 24.27
N LEU A 520 15.34 19.63 23.40
CA LEU A 520 14.13 18.89 23.76
C LEU A 520 14.50 17.57 24.45
N VAL A 521 13.68 17.20 25.42
CA VAL A 521 13.76 15.92 26.13
C VAL A 521 12.65 15.03 25.61
N LEU A 522 12.95 14.17 24.63
CA LEU A 522 11.99 13.21 24.08
C LEU A 522 11.81 12.05 25.06
N PHE A 523 11.03 12.29 26.11
CA PHE A 523 10.71 11.33 27.16
C PHE A 523 9.37 11.68 27.84
N PRO A 524 8.62 10.68 28.32
CA PRO A 524 8.66 9.30 27.82
C PRO A 524 8.40 9.26 26.31
N SER A 525 9.12 8.39 25.60
CA SER A 525 9.01 8.20 24.16
C SER A 525 9.12 6.71 23.84
N SER A 526 9.06 6.36 22.56
CA SER A 526 9.27 4.98 22.10
C SER A 526 10.13 4.90 20.85
N GLY A 527 10.96 3.86 20.77
CA GLY A 527 11.54 3.39 19.53
C GLY A 527 10.63 2.29 18.96
N CYS A 528 9.69 2.69 18.09
CA CYS A 528 8.63 1.80 17.56
C CYS A 528 7.89 1.06 18.69
N GLU A 529 7.32 -0.13 18.43
CA GLU A 529 6.71 -0.94 19.48
C GLU A 529 7.77 -1.60 20.37
N THR A 530 9.06 -1.48 20.06
CA THR A 530 10.15 -2.25 20.68
C THR A 530 10.71 -1.61 21.93
N TYR A 531 11.32 -0.43 21.84
CA TYR A 531 12.02 0.19 22.98
C TYR A 531 11.09 1.18 23.66
N LYS A 532 10.62 0.84 24.87
CA LYS A 532 9.58 1.61 25.57
C LYS A 532 10.13 2.41 26.74
N MET A 533 9.42 3.48 27.07
CA MET A 533 9.87 4.50 28.02
C MET A 533 11.29 4.97 27.66
N ALA A 534 11.48 5.20 26.36
CA ALA A 534 12.77 5.52 25.79
C ALA A 534 13.08 7.01 25.93
N TYR A 535 14.32 7.33 26.28
CA TYR A 535 14.84 8.69 26.30
C TYR A 535 15.60 8.97 25.00
N ASN A 536 15.11 9.94 24.22
CA ASN A 536 15.69 10.33 22.92
C ASN A 536 15.91 9.13 21.98
N PRO A 537 14.86 8.36 21.63
CA PRO A 537 14.96 7.23 20.70
C PRO A 537 15.47 7.67 19.32
N SER A 538 16.39 6.90 18.74
CA SER A 538 17.07 7.25 17.48
C SER A 538 16.12 7.40 16.30
N SER A 539 15.04 6.61 16.26
CA SER A 539 14.03 6.68 15.19
C SER A 539 13.33 8.04 15.17
N VAL A 540 12.88 8.51 16.34
CA VAL A 540 12.13 9.77 16.50
C VAL A 540 13.04 10.97 16.24
N VAL A 541 14.28 10.94 16.78
CA VAL A 541 15.26 12.00 16.55
C VAL A 541 15.58 12.13 15.05
N ALA A 542 15.80 11.01 14.36
CA ALA A 542 16.04 10.99 12.93
C ALA A 542 14.82 11.50 12.14
N ALA A 543 13.62 11.07 12.51
CA ALA A 543 12.37 11.49 11.90
C ALA A 543 12.20 13.02 11.92
N LEU A 544 12.33 13.63 13.11
CA LEU A 544 12.15 15.06 13.30
C LEU A 544 13.19 15.87 12.51
N ARG A 545 14.47 15.48 12.59
CA ARG A 545 15.54 16.17 11.84
C ARG A 545 15.28 16.12 10.34
N VAL A 546 15.01 14.94 9.80
CA VAL A 546 14.88 14.74 8.36
C VAL A 546 13.63 15.40 7.81
N VAL A 547 12.48 15.30 8.48
CA VAL A 547 11.25 15.93 7.99
C VAL A 547 11.35 17.46 8.06
N THR A 548 11.92 18.03 9.14
CA THR A 548 12.17 19.47 9.22
C THR A 548 13.08 19.95 8.08
N GLU A 549 14.18 19.26 7.82
CA GLU A 549 15.11 19.61 6.73
C GLU A 549 14.48 19.49 5.33
N GLN A 550 13.69 18.44 5.11
CA GLN A 550 12.95 18.26 3.86
C GLN A 550 11.92 19.39 3.67
N PHE A 551 11.21 19.78 4.73
CA PHE A 551 10.24 20.87 4.66
C PHE A 551 10.90 22.23 4.41
N GLU A 552 12.00 22.53 5.09
CA GLU A 552 12.83 23.72 4.84
C GLU A 552 13.29 23.78 3.37
N ARG A 553 13.84 22.67 2.85
CA ARG A 553 14.26 22.57 1.45
C ARG A 553 13.10 22.83 0.49
N TYR A 554 11.94 22.24 0.75
CA TYR A 554 10.73 22.46 -0.06
C TYR A 554 10.31 23.95 -0.05
N LYS A 555 10.32 24.61 1.12
CA LYS A 555 10.00 26.03 1.24
C LYS A 555 11.01 26.93 0.53
N GLN A 556 12.30 26.63 0.65
CA GLN A 556 13.35 27.33 -0.10
C GLN A 556 13.15 27.20 -1.62
N MET A 557 12.78 26.01 -2.12
CA MET A 557 12.46 25.78 -3.52
C MET A 557 11.24 26.59 -4.00
N LYS A 558 10.28 26.90 -3.11
CA LYS A 558 9.15 27.81 -3.36
C LYS A 558 9.53 29.30 -3.28
N GLY A 559 10.80 29.63 -3.04
CA GLY A 559 11.29 31.00 -2.90
C GLY A 559 11.04 31.63 -1.52
N ILE A 560 10.60 30.83 -0.54
CA ILE A 560 10.32 31.29 0.82
C ILE A 560 11.60 31.17 1.63
N LYS A 561 12.26 32.31 1.86
CA LYS A 561 13.56 32.38 2.54
C LYS A 561 13.46 32.36 4.06
N ASP A 562 12.35 32.82 4.60
CA ASP A 562 12.10 32.85 6.04
C ASP A 562 11.08 31.77 6.41
N ALA A 563 11.59 30.63 6.87
CA ALA A 563 10.77 29.53 7.36
C ALA A 563 10.19 29.80 8.76
N SER A 564 10.60 30.88 9.45
CA SER A 564 10.16 31.17 10.82
C SER A 564 8.68 31.53 10.97
N SER A 565 8.02 31.84 9.84
CA SER A 565 6.57 32.06 9.79
C SER A 565 5.73 30.77 9.85
N TYR A 566 6.37 29.61 9.74
CA TYR A 566 5.74 28.30 9.98
C TYR A 566 6.01 27.88 11.43
N ALA A 567 5.19 27.03 12.04
CA ALA A 567 5.24 26.67 13.48
C ALA A 567 6.56 26.03 13.98
N LEU A 568 7.60 26.01 13.15
CA LEU A 568 8.95 25.57 13.42
C LEU A 568 9.84 26.75 13.05
N ASP A 569 10.04 27.66 13.99
CA ASP A 569 11.05 28.69 13.78
C ASP A 569 12.46 28.04 13.62
N SER A 570 13.46 28.83 13.26
CA SER A 570 14.85 28.33 13.18
C SER A 570 15.36 27.70 14.49
N THR A 571 14.66 27.89 15.61
CA THR A 571 15.04 27.35 16.91
C THR A 571 14.59 25.90 17.10
N PHE A 572 13.49 25.44 16.48
CA PHE A 572 13.04 24.04 16.63
C PHE A 572 14.14 23.04 16.24
N LYS A 573 14.77 23.24 15.08
CA LYS A 573 15.90 22.40 14.63
C LYS A 573 17.07 22.45 15.63
N SER A 574 17.34 23.63 16.19
CA SER A 574 18.39 23.81 17.20
C SER A 574 18.07 23.10 18.52
N HIS A 575 16.80 22.89 18.85
CA HIS A 575 16.36 22.16 20.04
C HIS A 575 16.39 20.63 19.86
N LEU A 576 16.50 20.09 18.64
CA LEU A 576 16.50 18.64 18.46
C LEU A 576 17.76 18.00 19.06
N PRO A 577 17.63 16.91 19.85
CA PRO A 577 18.78 16.18 20.40
C PRO A 577 19.56 15.46 19.28
N GLU A 578 20.78 15.02 19.59
CA GLU A 578 21.61 14.23 18.65
C GLU A 578 21.17 12.76 18.60
N ILE A 579 21.54 12.06 17.52
CA ILE A 579 21.31 10.62 17.41
C ILE A 579 22.14 9.91 18.48
N PRO A 580 21.53 9.06 19.34
CA PRO A 580 22.27 8.36 20.36
C PRO A 580 23.19 7.30 19.72
N LEU A 581 24.44 7.26 20.18
CA LEU A 581 25.46 6.31 19.75
C LEU A 581 25.90 5.48 20.96
N ARG A 582 26.41 4.28 20.69
CA ARG A 582 27.03 3.40 21.69
C ARG A 582 28.23 2.68 21.09
N THR A 583 29.09 2.15 21.95
CA THR A 583 30.24 1.32 21.53
C THR A 583 29.92 -0.15 21.78
N ILE A 584 30.11 -0.99 20.77
CA ILE A 584 29.98 -2.45 20.85
C ILE A 584 31.27 -3.05 20.28
N ASP A 585 31.97 -3.85 21.06
CA ASP A 585 33.25 -4.48 20.68
C ASP A 585 34.30 -3.49 20.13
N GLY A 586 34.35 -2.27 20.71
CA GLY A 586 35.26 -1.21 20.30
C GLY A 586 34.79 -0.37 19.10
N ASP A 587 33.69 -0.77 18.45
CA ASP A 587 33.13 -0.09 17.29
C ASP A 587 31.93 0.80 17.65
N THR A 588 31.84 1.96 17.02
CA THR A 588 30.67 2.83 17.16
C THR A 588 29.48 2.24 16.42
N CYS A 589 28.34 2.18 17.09
CA CYS A 589 27.04 1.76 16.61
C CYS A 589 25.99 2.83 16.95
N ILE A 590 24.94 2.94 16.14
CA ILE A 590 23.71 3.64 16.49
C ILE A 590 23.03 2.90 17.65
N ALA A 591 22.68 3.62 18.71
CA ALA A 591 21.89 3.09 19.81
C ALA A 591 20.39 3.28 19.53
N PRO A 592 19.50 2.40 20.02
CA PRO A 592 18.06 2.56 19.81
C PRO A 592 17.47 3.77 20.56
N ALA A 593 18.07 4.13 21.69
CA ALA A 593 17.78 5.30 22.52
C ALA A 593 18.97 5.58 23.45
N VAL A 594 18.98 6.71 24.16
CA VAL A 594 19.98 6.98 25.20
C VAL A 594 19.84 5.96 26.34
N VAL A 595 18.61 5.76 26.82
CA VAL A 595 18.20 4.73 27.78
C VAL A 595 16.74 4.34 27.51
N TRP A 596 16.33 3.15 27.95
CA TRP A 596 14.96 2.64 27.86
C TRP A 596 14.67 1.72 29.05
N GLU A 597 13.40 1.55 29.40
CA GLU A 597 13.03 0.69 30.54
C GLU A 597 12.85 -0.78 30.14
N ARG A 598 12.30 -1.04 28.95
CA ARG A 598 12.04 -2.41 28.48
C ARG A 598 12.07 -2.54 26.95
N ILE A 599 12.25 -3.80 26.52
CA ILE A 599 12.08 -4.26 25.15
C ILE A 599 10.76 -5.03 25.08
N GLN A 600 9.89 -4.66 24.15
CA GLN A 600 8.52 -5.17 24.08
C GLN A 600 8.23 -5.95 22.79
N ASN A 601 8.90 -5.61 21.68
CA ASN A 601 8.62 -6.16 20.36
C ASN A 601 9.91 -6.42 19.56
N VAL A 602 9.80 -6.66 18.26
CA VAL A 602 10.87 -7.23 17.41
C VAL A 602 11.35 -6.30 16.29
N GLU A 603 10.94 -5.03 16.27
CA GLU A 603 11.55 -4.02 15.39
C GLU A 603 13.03 -3.80 15.73
N THR A 604 13.72 -3.12 14.81
CA THR A 604 15.12 -2.70 14.98
C THR A 604 15.25 -1.17 14.79
N PRO A 605 14.70 -0.35 15.71
CA PRO A 605 14.65 1.13 15.58
C PRO A 605 16.00 1.82 15.40
N GLN A 606 17.09 1.21 15.87
CA GLN A 606 18.45 1.69 15.65
C GLN A 606 18.89 1.70 14.18
N LEU A 607 18.18 0.98 13.29
CA LEU A 607 18.41 1.02 11.84
C LEU A 607 17.44 1.96 11.10
N TYR A 608 16.45 2.56 11.76
CA TYR A 608 15.56 3.53 11.12
C TYR A 608 16.30 4.79 10.61
N PRO A 609 17.37 5.27 11.27
CA PRO A 609 18.24 6.31 10.70
C PRO A 609 18.87 5.95 9.34
N VAL A 610 18.94 4.66 8.97
CA VAL A 610 19.35 4.21 7.63
C VAL A 610 18.17 4.28 6.66
N PHE A 611 17.07 3.60 6.98
CA PHE A 611 15.83 3.68 6.22
C PHE A 611 14.65 3.68 7.19
N PRO A 612 13.70 4.63 7.05
CA PRO A 612 13.50 5.49 5.89
C PRO A 612 14.25 6.83 5.91
N TRP A 613 14.91 7.17 7.02
CA TRP A 613 15.38 8.54 7.24
C TRP A 613 16.63 8.91 6.42
N ARG A 614 17.40 7.93 5.94
CA ARG A 614 18.59 8.13 5.09
C ARG A 614 19.60 9.13 5.69
N MET A 615 19.77 9.13 7.01
CA MET A 615 20.88 9.83 7.66
C MET A 615 22.19 9.08 7.43
N TYR A 616 22.13 7.75 7.44
CA TYR A 616 23.24 6.85 7.17
C TYR A 616 22.94 5.96 5.96
N GLY A 617 23.97 5.41 5.33
CA GLY A 617 23.83 4.51 4.17
C GLY A 617 24.90 4.77 3.12
N MET A 618 24.81 4.06 2.00
CA MET A 618 25.74 4.23 0.89
C MET A 618 25.78 5.70 0.40
N GLY A 619 26.98 6.23 0.17
CA GLY A 619 27.20 7.63 -0.22
C GLY A 619 27.01 8.65 0.89
N ARG A 620 26.93 8.22 2.17
CA ARG A 620 26.73 9.10 3.34
C ARG A 620 27.79 8.88 4.40
N ASP A 621 28.03 9.92 5.20
CA ASP A 621 28.91 9.83 6.35
C ASP A 621 28.37 8.84 7.39
N GLY A 622 29.26 8.25 8.18
CA GLY A 622 28.89 7.27 9.20
C GLY A 622 28.39 5.92 8.64
N LEU A 623 28.60 5.62 7.35
CA LEU A 623 28.27 4.31 6.76
C LEU A 623 28.82 3.13 7.58
N GLN A 624 30.07 3.23 8.05
CA GLN A 624 30.66 2.17 8.87
C GLN A 624 29.94 2.01 10.22
N THR A 625 29.51 3.11 10.85
CA THR A 625 28.70 3.08 12.07
C THR A 625 27.39 2.31 11.86
N ALA A 626 26.70 2.55 10.73
CA ALA A 626 25.46 1.84 10.42
C ALA A 626 25.68 0.36 10.04
N ARG A 627 26.78 0.05 9.35
CA ARG A 627 27.19 -1.34 9.09
C ARG A 627 27.52 -2.08 10.39
N ASN A 628 28.26 -1.43 11.29
CA ASN A 628 28.54 -1.95 12.62
C ASN A 628 27.25 -2.22 13.39
N THR A 629 26.28 -1.30 13.39
CA THR A 629 24.94 -1.55 13.98
C THR A 629 24.29 -2.78 13.37
N TYR A 630 24.22 -2.91 12.05
CA TYR A 630 23.59 -4.06 11.41
C TYR A 630 24.28 -5.39 11.75
N GLN A 631 25.62 -5.39 11.85
CA GLN A 631 26.44 -6.59 11.96
C GLN A 631 26.76 -7.00 13.41
N LYS A 632 26.70 -6.08 14.37
CA LYS A 632 27.24 -6.28 15.73
C LYS A 632 26.23 -6.01 16.84
N ASP A 633 25.17 -5.23 16.58
CA ASP A 633 24.15 -4.95 17.58
C ASP A 633 23.42 -6.26 17.97
N PRO A 634 23.46 -6.68 19.25
CA PRO A 634 22.89 -7.96 19.65
C PRO A 634 21.40 -8.11 19.34
N HIS A 635 20.62 -7.03 19.53
CA HIS A 635 19.17 -7.07 19.26
C HIS A 635 18.88 -7.05 17.77
N ALA A 636 19.65 -6.27 16.99
CA ALA A 636 19.51 -6.28 15.53
C ALA A 636 19.83 -7.66 14.93
N LEU A 637 20.84 -8.34 15.47
CA LEU A 637 21.20 -9.71 15.06
C LEU A 637 20.12 -10.72 15.45
N GLU A 638 19.67 -10.68 16.71
CA GLU A 638 18.64 -11.60 17.23
C GLU A 638 17.33 -11.46 16.47
N MET A 639 16.92 -10.23 16.16
CA MET A 639 15.62 -9.96 15.52
C MET A 639 15.66 -9.99 14.00
N ARG A 640 16.79 -10.28 13.35
CA ARG A 640 16.91 -10.21 11.89
C ARG A 640 16.00 -11.25 11.21
N ALA A 641 15.08 -10.80 10.36
CA ALA A 641 14.16 -11.71 9.68
C ALA A 641 13.61 -11.16 8.35
N SER A 642 13.20 -12.07 7.46
CA SER A 642 12.45 -11.76 6.23
C SER A 642 10.92 -11.84 6.42
N LYS A 643 10.45 -12.21 7.61
CA LYS A 643 9.01 -12.44 7.88
C LYS A 643 8.21 -11.14 7.95
N GLY A 644 7.02 -11.12 7.35
CA GLY A 644 6.01 -10.08 7.54
C GLY A 644 6.47 -8.67 7.18
N TRP A 645 6.19 -7.69 8.04
CA TRP A 645 6.60 -6.28 7.88
C TRP A 645 8.10 -5.99 8.13
N LYS A 646 8.91 -6.96 8.58
CA LYS A 646 10.33 -6.73 8.93
C LYS A 646 11.13 -6.09 7.78
N GLN A 647 12.09 -5.23 8.07
CA GLN A 647 12.73 -4.36 7.08
C GLN A 647 14.22 -4.67 6.84
N ASP A 648 14.72 -5.78 7.38
CA ASP A 648 16.14 -6.14 7.35
C ASP A 648 16.72 -6.23 5.92
N ASN A 649 15.89 -6.63 4.95
CA ASN A 649 16.23 -6.64 3.53
C ASN A 649 16.50 -5.25 2.95
N ILE A 650 15.77 -4.23 3.45
CA ILE A 650 15.90 -2.83 3.03
C ILE A 650 17.20 -2.27 3.59
N TRP A 651 17.47 -2.47 4.89
CA TRP A 651 18.70 -1.97 5.50
C TRP A 651 19.95 -2.64 4.91
N ALA A 652 19.93 -3.96 4.66
CA ALA A 652 21.02 -4.65 3.98
C ALA A 652 21.32 -4.01 2.60
N ALA A 653 20.28 -3.70 1.82
CA ALA A 653 20.41 -3.04 0.52
C ALA A 653 20.96 -1.60 0.65
N CYS A 654 20.42 -0.79 1.55
CA CYS A 654 20.88 0.58 1.81
C CYS A 654 22.34 0.66 2.31
N LEU A 655 22.87 -0.41 2.89
CA LEU A 655 24.23 -0.51 3.40
C LEU A 655 25.23 -1.15 2.42
N GLY A 656 24.76 -1.60 1.25
CA GLY A 656 25.60 -2.30 0.26
C GLY A 656 26.02 -3.71 0.70
N LEU A 657 25.23 -4.36 1.55
CA LEU A 657 25.49 -5.74 2.01
C LEU A 657 24.84 -6.73 1.03
N THR A 658 25.44 -6.87 -0.15
CA THR A 658 24.86 -7.57 -1.31
C THR A 658 24.32 -8.97 -0.99
N ASP A 659 25.14 -9.86 -0.41
CA ASP A 659 24.73 -11.24 -0.16
C ASP A 659 23.51 -11.33 0.75
N GLU A 660 23.50 -10.51 1.80
CA GLU A 660 22.41 -10.47 2.77
C GLU A 660 21.15 -9.82 2.16
N ALA A 661 21.32 -8.76 1.35
CA ALA A 661 20.24 -8.12 0.62
C ALA A 661 19.59 -9.09 -0.38
N VAL A 662 20.37 -9.86 -1.13
CA VAL A 662 19.89 -10.89 -2.06
C VAL A 662 19.13 -11.97 -1.31
N ARG A 663 19.71 -12.53 -0.24
CA ARG A 663 19.09 -13.58 0.56
C ARG A 663 17.73 -13.13 1.11
N LEU A 664 17.69 -12.01 1.82
CA LEU A 664 16.46 -11.54 2.46
C LEU A 664 15.40 -11.08 1.45
N ASN A 665 15.77 -10.41 0.35
CA ASN A 665 14.80 -9.99 -0.67
C ASN A 665 14.21 -11.17 -1.44
N THR A 666 15.01 -12.20 -1.73
CA THR A 666 14.50 -13.40 -2.41
C THR A 666 13.60 -14.25 -1.52
N GLU A 667 13.82 -14.26 -0.20
CA GLU A 667 12.89 -14.83 0.78
C GLU A 667 11.58 -14.02 0.87
N LYS A 668 11.67 -12.69 0.94
CA LYS A 668 10.51 -11.76 0.98
C LYS A 668 9.59 -11.94 -0.21
N LEU A 669 10.17 -11.95 -1.42
CA LEU A 669 9.45 -12.03 -2.69
C LEU A 669 9.39 -13.46 -3.25
N ALA A 670 9.66 -14.48 -2.44
CA ALA A 670 9.43 -15.87 -2.81
C ALA A 670 7.94 -16.13 -3.12
N ASP A 671 7.63 -17.25 -3.76
CA ASP A 671 6.24 -17.64 -4.02
C ASP A 671 5.54 -17.90 -2.68
N GLY A 672 4.39 -17.26 -2.47
CA GLY A 672 3.55 -17.54 -1.33
C GLY A 672 2.91 -18.95 -1.40
N PRO A 673 2.24 -19.39 -0.31
CA PRO A 673 1.69 -20.74 -0.24
C PRO A 673 0.40 -20.93 -1.05
N TYR A 674 -0.17 -19.84 -1.58
CA TYR A 674 -1.39 -19.86 -2.38
C TYR A 674 -1.05 -19.93 -3.88
N ARG A 675 -2.04 -20.24 -4.72
CA ARG A 675 -1.79 -20.49 -6.15
C ARG A 675 -1.27 -19.26 -6.90
N PHE A 676 -1.73 -18.06 -6.51
CA PHE A 676 -1.17 -16.81 -7.02
C PHE A 676 0.09 -16.47 -6.21
N PRO A 677 1.27 -16.31 -6.84
CA PRO A 677 2.54 -16.38 -6.11
C PRO A 677 2.83 -15.13 -5.29
N ALA A 678 2.19 -14.00 -5.59
CA ALA A 678 2.23 -12.78 -4.77
C ALA A 678 1.11 -12.75 -3.71
N PHE A 679 0.37 -13.85 -3.50
CA PHE A 679 -0.43 -14.02 -2.29
C PHE A 679 0.44 -14.70 -1.24
N TRP A 680 0.99 -13.91 -0.33
CA TRP A 680 1.83 -14.40 0.76
C TRP A 680 1.01 -14.82 1.98
N ASP A 681 1.59 -15.73 2.77
CA ASP A 681 1.03 -16.17 4.05
C ASP A 681 0.85 -14.99 5.03
N PRO A 682 0.05 -15.15 6.10
CA PRO A 682 -0.26 -14.05 7.00
C PRO A 682 0.93 -13.36 7.68
N GLY A 683 2.10 -13.98 7.79
CA GLY A 683 3.23 -13.38 8.52
C GLY A 683 2.88 -13.09 10.00
N PHE A 684 2.75 -11.79 10.33
CA PHE A 684 2.22 -11.31 11.62
C PHE A 684 0.77 -10.80 11.54
N ASP A 685 0.26 -10.65 10.31
CA ASP A 685 -0.94 -9.92 9.95
C ASP A 685 -2.03 -10.84 9.39
N TRP A 686 -2.33 -10.71 8.09
CA TRP A 686 -3.34 -11.50 7.38
C TRP A 686 -2.94 -11.72 5.92
N ALA A 687 -3.50 -12.75 5.29
CA ALA A 687 -3.23 -13.09 3.90
C ALA A 687 -4.21 -12.40 2.92
N PRO A 688 -3.73 -11.92 1.75
CA PRO A 688 -2.32 -11.74 1.38
C PRO A 688 -1.57 -10.69 2.21
N ASP A 689 -0.36 -10.99 2.67
CA ASP A 689 0.48 -10.00 3.40
C ASP A 689 1.09 -8.98 2.41
N CYS A 690 0.46 -7.81 2.28
CA CYS A 690 0.89 -6.77 1.35
C CYS A 690 2.09 -5.96 1.90
N ASN A 691 2.27 -5.84 3.21
CA ASN A 691 3.45 -5.17 3.79
C ASN A 691 4.74 -5.99 3.60
N ARG A 692 4.65 -7.32 3.57
CA ARG A 692 5.74 -8.19 3.11
C ARG A 692 6.10 -7.90 1.66
N GLY A 693 5.10 -7.84 0.77
CA GLY A 693 5.30 -7.47 -0.63
C GLY A 693 5.95 -6.09 -0.78
N GLY A 694 5.43 -5.10 -0.05
CA GLY A 694 5.93 -3.73 -0.06
C GLY A 694 7.38 -3.62 0.43
N SER A 695 7.71 -4.23 1.57
CA SER A 695 9.09 -4.28 2.07
C SER A 695 10.04 -4.99 1.12
N GLY A 696 9.60 -6.07 0.46
CA GLY A 696 10.36 -6.74 -0.61
C GLY A 696 10.60 -5.85 -1.84
N MET A 697 9.58 -5.11 -2.29
CA MET A 697 9.73 -4.14 -3.39
C MET A 697 10.74 -3.05 -3.05
N ILE A 698 10.67 -2.47 -1.85
CA ILE A 698 11.60 -1.42 -1.42
C ILE A 698 13.03 -1.97 -1.43
N GLY A 699 13.27 -3.13 -0.81
CA GLY A 699 14.61 -3.71 -0.76
C GLY A 699 15.19 -4.01 -2.15
N LEU A 700 14.39 -4.56 -3.07
CA LEU A 700 14.81 -4.79 -4.45
C LEU A 700 15.14 -3.48 -5.18
N GLN A 701 14.35 -2.42 -4.97
CA GLN A 701 14.64 -1.10 -5.55
C GLN A 701 15.90 -0.47 -4.96
N GLU A 702 16.14 -0.59 -3.65
CA GLU A 702 17.37 -0.11 -3.01
C GLU A 702 18.61 -0.89 -3.47
N MET A 703 18.48 -2.17 -3.85
CA MET A 703 19.58 -2.93 -4.46
C MET A 703 20.00 -2.40 -5.83
N LEU A 704 19.06 -1.77 -6.57
CA LEU A 704 19.24 -1.33 -7.95
C LEU A 704 19.59 0.16 -8.09
N LEU A 705 18.99 1.03 -7.29
CA LEU A 705 19.13 2.48 -7.43
C LEU A 705 19.09 3.16 -6.06
N GLN A 706 20.11 3.95 -5.74
CA GLN A 706 20.12 4.86 -4.58
C GLN A 706 20.65 6.25 -4.99
N GLU A 707 20.49 7.24 -4.10
CA GLU A 707 21.01 8.59 -4.28
C GLU A 707 21.90 9.00 -3.10
N ALA A 708 23.08 9.52 -3.41
CA ALA A 708 23.93 10.23 -2.47
C ALA A 708 23.29 11.60 -2.09
N PRO A 709 23.71 12.26 -0.99
CA PRO A 709 23.13 13.53 -0.53
C PRO A 709 23.13 14.66 -1.58
N ASP A 710 24.12 14.70 -2.46
CA ASP A 710 24.25 15.65 -3.56
C ASP A 710 23.34 15.32 -4.77
N GLY A 711 22.61 14.21 -4.72
CA GLY A 711 21.78 13.70 -5.81
C GLY A 711 22.53 12.84 -6.82
N SER A 712 23.80 12.51 -6.59
CA SER A 712 24.55 11.57 -7.44
C SER A 712 23.93 10.17 -7.37
N LEU A 713 23.86 9.50 -8.52
CA LEU A 713 23.25 8.18 -8.65
C LEU A 713 24.21 7.08 -8.20
N LEU A 714 23.72 6.15 -7.38
CA LEU A 714 24.38 4.89 -7.06
C LEU A 714 23.62 3.77 -7.77
N LEU A 715 24.22 3.22 -8.82
CA LEU A 715 23.62 2.20 -9.68
C LEU A 715 24.09 0.80 -9.26
N PHE A 716 23.14 -0.11 -9.10
CA PHE A 716 23.37 -1.49 -8.63
C PHE A 716 24.18 -1.60 -7.32
N PRO A 717 23.92 -0.75 -6.29
CA PRO A 717 24.78 -0.66 -5.10
C PRO A 717 24.80 -1.91 -4.21
N ALA A 718 23.82 -2.81 -4.36
CA ALA A 718 23.77 -4.09 -3.63
C ALA A 718 23.26 -5.22 -4.55
N TRP A 719 23.76 -5.27 -5.79
CA TRP A 719 23.37 -6.26 -6.80
C TRP A 719 24.41 -7.39 -6.90
N PRO A 720 24.00 -8.67 -7.06
CA PRO A 720 24.93 -9.79 -7.16
C PRO A 720 25.72 -9.78 -8.46
N ASP A 721 26.99 -10.17 -8.37
CA ASP A 721 27.87 -10.35 -9.52
C ASP A 721 27.35 -11.43 -10.48
N GLY A 722 27.63 -11.26 -11.77
CA GLY A 722 27.28 -12.23 -12.81
C GLY A 722 25.79 -12.31 -13.16
N VAL A 723 24.93 -11.47 -12.57
CA VAL A 723 23.50 -11.40 -12.88
C VAL A 723 23.20 -10.18 -13.74
N ASP A 724 22.94 -10.42 -15.03
CA ASP A 724 22.50 -9.37 -15.94
C ASP A 724 21.07 -8.91 -15.62
N ALA A 725 20.91 -7.58 -15.53
CA ALA A 725 19.63 -6.96 -15.25
C ALA A 725 19.49 -5.61 -15.96
N SER A 726 18.24 -5.19 -16.14
CA SER A 726 17.89 -3.83 -16.57
C SER A 726 16.70 -3.33 -15.78
N PHE A 727 16.65 -2.04 -15.50
CA PHE A 727 15.53 -1.42 -14.82
C PHE A 727 15.19 -0.05 -15.39
N ARG A 728 13.93 0.36 -15.15
CA ARG A 728 13.44 1.73 -15.24
C ARG A 728 12.86 2.12 -13.88
N LEU A 729 13.49 3.08 -13.20
CA LEU A 729 13.12 3.58 -11.87
C LEU A 729 13.22 5.09 -11.80
N HIS A 730 12.64 5.70 -10.77
CA HIS A 730 12.61 7.15 -10.55
C HIS A 730 13.58 7.55 -9.44
N ALA A 731 14.09 8.77 -9.53
CA ALA A 731 14.98 9.43 -8.57
C ALA A 731 14.53 10.89 -8.37
N THR A 732 15.01 11.54 -7.30
CA THR A 732 14.66 12.94 -7.04
C THR A 732 15.08 13.88 -8.18
N GLY A 733 14.47 15.06 -8.25
CA GLY A 733 14.68 16.04 -9.31
C GLY A 733 13.92 15.73 -10.60
N GLY A 734 12.84 14.94 -10.52
CA GLY A 734 12.04 14.56 -11.69
C GLY A 734 12.79 13.62 -12.64
N ARG A 735 13.74 12.82 -12.14
CA ARG A 735 14.62 11.99 -12.97
C ARG A 735 14.06 10.59 -13.13
N ILE A 736 14.04 10.11 -14.36
CA ILE A 736 13.77 8.71 -14.71
C ILE A 736 15.09 8.08 -15.15
N ILE A 737 15.47 7.01 -14.48
CA ILE A 737 16.72 6.30 -14.67
C ILE A 737 16.42 4.98 -15.38
N GLU A 738 16.96 4.83 -16.58
CA GLU A 738 17.05 3.53 -17.25
C GLU A 738 18.49 3.07 -17.14
N ALA A 739 18.73 1.91 -16.54
CA ALA A 739 20.08 1.35 -16.42
C ALA A 739 20.08 -0.15 -16.69
N GLU A 740 21.19 -0.64 -17.20
CA GLU A 740 21.46 -2.07 -17.35
C GLU A 740 22.86 -2.41 -16.83
N ILE A 741 23.01 -3.62 -16.32
CA ILE A 741 24.28 -4.25 -16.00
C ILE A 741 24.41 -5.51 -16.85
N ILE A 742 25.41 -5.54 -17.72
CA ILE A 742 25.65 -6.64 -18.67
C ILE A 742 27.10 -7.09 -18.54
N ASP A 743 27.31 -8.34 -18.14
CA ASP A 743 28.65 -8.90 -17.90
C ASP A 743 29.49 -7.99 -16.98
N GLY A 744 28.86 -7.47 -15.92
CA GLY A 744 29.47 -6.56 -14.94
C GLY A 744 29.63 -5.10 -15.40
N LYS A 745 29.31 -4.77 -16.66
CA LYS A 745 29.39 -3.40 -17.18
C LYS A 745 28.05 -2.68 -17.05
N ILE A 746 28.06 -1.53 -16.37
CA ILE A 746 26.87 -0.68 -16.19
C ILE A 746 26.78 0.36 -17.30
N THR A 747 25.59 0.49 -17.90
CA THR A 747 25.23 1.64 -18.74
C THR A 747 23.92 2.24 -18.23
N HIS A 748 23.71 3.54 -18.42
CA HIS A 748 22.48 4.19 -18.01
C HIS A 748 22.14 5.43 -18.83
N LYS A 749 20.87 5.83 -18.76
CA LYS A 749 20.32 7.07 -19.30
C LYS A 749 19.51 7.76 -18.21
N VAL A 750 19.66 9.08 -18.11
CA VAL A 750 18.85 9.93 -17.24
C VAL A 750 17.92 10.76 -18.11
N MET A 751 16.62 10.54 -17.95
CA MET A 751 15.58 11.37 -18.57
C MET A 751 15.01 12.31 -17.52
N LYS A 752 14.65 13.53 -17.93
CA LYS A 752 13.85 14.42 -17.09
C LYS A 752 12.38 14.26 -17.45
N ASN A 753 11.53 14.16 -16.44
CA ASN A 753 10.10 14.25 -16.61
C ASN A 753 9.77 15.69 -17.02
N VAL A 754 9.60 15.94 -18.32
CA VAL A 754 9.17 17.24 -18.84
C VAL A 754 7.65 17.31 -18.58
N LYS A 755 7.26 17.86 -17.44
CA LYS A 755 5.88 18.27 -17.18
C LYS A 755 5.75 19.77 -17.38
#